data_AF-A0A919SEN4-F1
#
_entry.id   AF-A0A919SEN4-F1
#
_cell.length_a   1.000
_cell.length_b   1.000
_cell.length_c   1.000
_cell.angle_alpha   90.00
_cell.angle_beta   90.00
_cell.angle_gamma   90.00
#
_symmetry.space_group_name_H-M   'P 1'
#
loop_
_entity.id
_entity.type
_entity.pdbx_description
1 polymer ?
#
loop_
_entity_poly.entity_id
_entity_poly.type
_entity_poly.pdbx_seq_one_letter_code
_entity_poly.pdbx_strand_id
1 'polypeptide(L)'
;MSGGRPKGRAGIPLLCLVRPDDQGSLLQAVDRYLRGGDQAGSRRAVIPHALYGYENPGTGNHDTAPPTMQDVDDVRRVLVELSRKLSKGANSGQGQILFQRLWLLNWLMNQDVDVEQDNARPVLLRGLRDRDASRGQSSDAAGTGGDPLAELADRVPNQWVALVVWVAVRYFRPLWFPMKASGRIAWTGAEYRWARRQPHLAPHDPGSFIGFAERLTAAARGEEDPEQLLRLLVNAFLADLRAAYRRRLWHPSGARHTAYAVVLLDGVTAANGGCRLLQLINDVRNDTGLFDPLLVIAKGEDAPLVAGVTAPAADTATVYRRWGYRIVADSRARIHNAWFMTLAVPPRPGGPARGTGGEALGVTPPLGVDRAPLWSRTWVVLTVMMLLIGVPAGLAYRRWSAGVAAFSAAHCGLGDQDPDAANLTTIDGECIGVSATGHAFQPGAARTSDVLSKIGWLNRLAEAKRETSGRPLISVAFIGILSRPGAPDATLISRREELEGIAAAQLRQLQLAGNDSPIVRVLVGNAGNDMRHGPEVARILHTIAETDRTVAGVVGLDQSRAATQRTIRALSAYGIPMVAATLSADVLDELTPMYFQVAPDNRRQADFVAGYADMLRPAGGDLPRRYRLVRSADPDDTYAVSLAGDLTRSLGEHGFATDGDRAIQPISAATTLDGTAEPRKVGGTFCGYPGIVVFAGRSEDFEQFVTGLGAACGTDRARLPQIIAGDDISEYVADVPRRNLQNTVSFDFVSFALGAEQCANGPGTVDLDSARRDLAATVQETFPGQPNYFAMSCAELSQPSLDGHAPLSYDSVMAIVRAVEYLREPTGTDADVPVTPQTVWTGLHEVAFDGTSGRIDFRTGQVTAAKAILMLRSLPGGVAGPEVEQRVACRTAGTAPVCAVGKPARPRPAAAG
;
A
#
# COMPACT_ATOMS: atom_id res chain seq x y z
N MET A 1 -15.24 42.08 -13.76
CA MET A 1 -16.30 42.51 -14.70
C MET A 1 -17.24 43.48 -13.97
N SER A 2 -17.11 44.76 -14.28
CA SER A 2 -17.88 45.88 -13.75
C SER A 2 -19.37 45.69 -14.04
N GLY A 3 -20.21 45.78 -13.01
CA GLY A 3 -21.67 45.71 -13.11
C GLY A 3 -22.29 46.99 -13.65
N GLY A 4 -21.78 47.51 -14.76
CA GLY A 4 -22.49 48.53 -15.53
C GLY A 4 -23.80 47.96 -16.06
N ARG A 5 -24.86 48.79 -16.12
CA ARG A 5 -26.13 48.40 -16.74
C ARG A 5 -25.84 47.82 -18.14
N PRO A 6 -26.20 46.55 -18.43
CA PRO A 6 -25.99 46.00 -19.76
C PRO A 6 -26.73 46.87 -20.78
N LYS A 7 -26.07 47.21 -21.90
CA LYS A 7 -26.65 48.00 -22.99
C LYS A 7 -28.01 47.40 -23.37
N GLY A 8 -29.09 48.18 -23.25
CA GLY A 8 -30.43 47.81 -23.72
C GLY A 8 -31.45 47.36 -22.66
N ARG A 9 -31.12 47.30 -21.36
CA ARG A 9 -32.15 47.10 -20.31
C ARG A 9 -32.50 48.42 -19.63
N ALA A 10 -33.67 48.98 -19.96
CA ALA A 10 -34.31 49.99 -19.12
C ALA A 10 -34.53 49.41 -17.71
N GLY A 11 -34.53 50.25 -16.67
CA GLY A 11 -34.82 49.81 -15.30
C GLY A 11 -36.18 49.10 -15.19
N ILE A 12 -36.49 48.49 -14.04
CA ILE A 12 -37.83 47.93 -13.78
C ILE A 12 -38.63 48.94 -12.95
N PRO A 13 -39.85 49.36 -13.37
CA PRO A 13 -40.59 50.41 -12.68
C PRO A 13 -41.21 49.94 -11.35
N LEU A 14 -41.53 50.89 -10.48
CA LEU A 14 -42.48 50.75 -9.38
C LEU A 14 -43.86 51.14 -9.91
N LEU A 15 -44.69 50.15 -10.22
CA LEU A 15 -46.00 50.36 -10.82
C LEU A 15 -47.01 50.71 -9.71
N CYS A 16 -47.60 51.89 -9.79
CA CYS A 16 -48.53 52.41 -8.81
C CYS A 16 -49.92 52.52 -9.44
N LEU A 17 -50.87 51.76 -8.91
CA LEU A 17 -52.26 51.72 -9.37
C LEU A 17 -53.10 52.62 -8.46
N VAL A 18 -53.62 53.71 -9.01
CA VAL A 18 -54.40 54.72 -8.27
C VAL A 18 -55.90 54.49 -8.50
N ARG A 19 -56.69 54.34 -7.42
CA ARG A 19 -58.16 54.21 -7.49
C ARG A 19 -58.90 54.28 -6.12
N PRO A 20 -60.16 54.78 -6.06
CA PRO A 20 -61.08 54.56 -4.93
C PRO A 20 -61.65 53.11 -4.84
N ASP A 21 -62.10 52.74 -3.63
CA ASP A 21 -62.43 51.41 -3.06
C ASP A 21 -63.31 50.37 -3.81
N ASP A 22 -63.72 50.58 -5.06
CA ASP A 22 -64.69 49.70 -5.75
C ASP A 22 -64.12 48.35 -6.25
N GLN A 23 -62.79 48.13 -6.19
CA GLN A 23 -62.11 46.91 -6.65
C GLN A 23 -61.02 46.40 -5.67
N GLY A 24 -61.42 46.09 -4.44
CA GLY A 24 -60.57 45.51 -3.38
C GLY A 24 -59.74 44.29 -3.80
N SER A 25 -60.25 43.43 -4.69
CA SER A 25 -59.65 42.11 -5.01
C SER A 25 -58.70 42.07 -6.22
N LEU A 26 -58.30 43.22 -6.79
CA LEU A 26 -57.50 43.27 -8.03
C LEU A 26 -56.13 42.59 -7.90
N LEU A 27 -55.32 42.95 -6.89
CA LEU A 27 -54.00 42.35 -6.70
C LEU A 27 -54.09 40.87 -6.28
N GLN A 28 -55.16 40.48 -5.58
CA GLN A 28 -55.46 39.07 -5.30
C GLN A 28 -55.80 38.28 -6.58
N ALA A 29 -56.41 38.92 -7.59
CA ALA A 29 -56.64 38.31 -8.88
C ALA A 29 -55.34 38.19 -9.70
N VAL A 30 -54.45 39.19 -9.64
CA VAL A 30 -53.11 39.13 -10.24
C VAL A 30 -52.25 38.05 -9.59
N ASP A 31 -52.27 37.93 -8.25
CA ASP A 31 -51.60 36.86 -7.51
C ASP A 31 -52.08 35.48 -7.97
N ARG A 32 -53.40 35.25 -8.05
CA ARG A 32 -53.97 33.99 -8.58
C ARG A 32 -53.56 33.71 -10.04
N TYR A 33 -53.51 34.74 -10.88
CA TYR A 33 -53.06 34.61 -12.27
C TYR A 33 -51.57 34.19 -12.35
N LEU A 34 -50.71 34.80 -11.52
CA LEU A 34 -49.28 34.49 -11.46
C LEU A 34 -48.98 33.10 -10.86
N ARG A 35 -49.86 32.58 -9.98
CA ARG A 35 -49.78 31.19 -9.48
C ARG A 35 -50.09 30.14 -10.55
N GLY A 36 -50.77 30.54 -11.63
CA GLY A 36 -51.26 29.65 -12.67
C GLY A 36 -52.56 28.98 -12.22
N GLY A 37 -53.70 29.43 -12.78
CA GLY A 37 -55.01 28.82 -12.51
C GLY A 37 -55.12 27.36 -12.99
N ASP A 38 -56.05 26.62 -12.39
CA ASP A 38 -56.38 25.18 -12.44
C ASP A 38 -56.57 24.50 -13.82
N GLN A 39 -55.96 24.96 -14.91
CA GLN A 39 -56.04 24.24 -16.19
C GLN A 39 -54.96 23.16 -16.29
N ALA A 40 -55.41 21.93 -16.06
CA ALA A 40 -54.68 20.68 -16.16
C ALA A 40 -53.81 20.57 -17.44
N GLY A 41 -52.55 20.18 -17.27
CA GLY A 41 -51.80 19.47 -18.32
C GLY A 41 -50.45 20.03 -18.74
N SER A 42 -50.09 21.29 -18.45
CA SER A 42 -48.76 21.82 -18.80
C SER A 42 -48.01 22.36 -17.58
N ARG A 43 -46.83 21.78 -17.28
CA ARG A 43 -45.89 22.30 -16.27
C ARG A 43 -45.39 23.69 -16.71
N ARG A 44 -46.16 24.74 -16.43
CA ARG A 44 -45.79 26.13 -16.69
C ARG A 44 -44.65 26.54 -15.74
N ALA A 45 -43.75 27.37 -16.24
CA ALA A 45 -42.75 28.02 -15.43
C ALA A 45 -43.43 29.06 -14.53
N VAL A 46 -43.36 28.86 -13.21
CA VAL A 46 -43.96 29.76 -12.21
C VAL A 46 -43.11 31.04 -12.11
N ILE A 47 -43.77 32.20 -12.20
CA ILE A 47 -43.12 33.50 -11.97
C ILE A 47 -42.98 33.69 -10.46
N PRO A 48 -41.77 33.94 -9.93
CA PRO A 48 -41.59 34.15 -8.50
C PRO A 48 -42.31 35.42 -8.05
N HIS A 49 -43.34 35.28 -7.22
CA HIS A 49 -44.14 36.42 -6.75
C HIS A 49 -44.47 36.35 -5.26
N ALA A 50 -44.78 37.50 -4.67
CA ALA A 50 -45.24 37.64 -3.29
C ALA A 50 -46.31 38.74 -3.18
N LEU A 51 -47.46 38.38 -2.62
CA LEU A 51 -48.52 39.32 -2.23
C LEU A 51 -48.37 39.68 -0.75
N TYR A 52 -48.39 40.97 -0.44
CA TYR A 52 -48.48 41.51 0.92
C TYR A 52 -49.63 42.51 0.99
N GLY A 53 -50.57 42.30 1.90
CA GLY A 53 -51.67 43.21 2.15
C GLY A 53 -51.41 43.96 3.45
N TYR A 54 -51.50 45.29 3.41
CA TYR A 54 -51.49 46.09 4.62
C TYR A 54 -52.88 46.06 5.27
N GLU A 55 -52.93 45.88 6.58
CA GLU A 55 -54.18 45.95 7.36
C GLU A 55 -54.55 47.43 7.60
N ASN A 56 -55.84 47.71 7.85
CA ASN A 56 -56.49 49.04 7.92
C ASN A 56 -55.65 50.18 8.56
N PRO A 57 -55.88 51.44 8.13
CA PRO A 57 -54.98 52.57 8.40
C PRO A 57 -54.84 52.85 9.90
N GLY A 58 -53.59 52.83 10.38
CA GLY A 58 -53.24 53.47 11.64
C GLY A 58 -53.55 54.97 11.60
N THR A 59 -53.66 55.61 12.76
CA THR A 59 -54.05 57.03 12.87
C THR A 59 -52.87 58.02 12.73
N GLY A 60 -51.69 57.56 12.29
CA GLY A 60 -50.47 58.36 12.20
C GLY A 60 -50.09 58.74 10.75
N ASN A 61 -49.57 59.95 10.54
CA ASN A 61 -49.04 60.39 9.25
C ASN A 61 -47.52 60.13 9.18
N HIS A 62 -47.14 58.89 8.85
CA HIS A 62 -45.75 58.41 8.91
C HIS A 62 -44.82 58.98 7.82
N ASP A 63 -45.37 59.58 6.76
CA ASP A 63 -44.60 59.99 5.57
C ASP A 63 -43.95 61.39 5.67
N THR A 64 -44.33 62.23 6.63
CA THR A 64 -43.78 63.61 6.80
C THR A 64 -42.94 63.81 8.07
N ALA A 65 -42.98 62.86 8.99
CA ALA A 65 -42.16 62.86 10.19
C ALA A 65 -40.78 62.24 9.92
N PRO A 66 -39.72 62.64 10.66
CA PRO A 66 -38.45 61.93 10.61
C PRO A 66 -38.65 60.47 11.01
N PRO A 67 -37.97 59.51 10.34
CA PRO A 67 -38.17 58.10 10.59
C PRO A 67 -37.84 57.72 12.03
N THR A 68 -38.67 56.89 12.62
CA THR A 68 -38.51 56.35 13.97
C THR A 68 -38.00 54.91 13.93
N MET A 69 -37.54 54.41 15.08
CA MET A 69 -37.12 53.02 15.20
C MET A 69 -38.29 52.02 15.03
N GLN A 70 -39.52 52.45 15.27
CA GLN A 70 -40.71 51.66 15.01
C GLN A 70 -40.91 51.44 13.50
N ASP A 71 -40.69 52.48 12.69
CA ASP A 71 -40.76 52.37 11.23
C ASP A 71 -39.70 51.39 10.68
N VAL A 72 -38.52 51.31 11.31
CA VAL A 72 -37.48 50.32 10.99
C VAL A 72 -37.99 48.89 11.22
N ASP A 73 -38.64 48.64 12.35
CA ASP A 73 -39.19 47.32 12.67
C ASP A 73 -40.39 46.94 11.78
N ASP A 74 -41.21 47.90 11.38
CA ASP A 74 -42.33 47.70 10.45
C ASP A 74 -41.84 47.31 9.05
N VAL A 75 -40.95 48.10 8.46
CA VAL A 75 -40.34 47.81 7.16
C VAL A 75 -39.56 46.48 7.19
N ARG A 76 -38.85 46.20 8.29
CA ARG A 76 -38.15 44.93 8.48
C ARG A 76 -39.11 43.74 8.42
N ARG A 77 -40.26 43.82 9.11
CA ARG A 77 -41.29 42.76 9.09
C ARG A 77 -41.82 42.50 7.68
N VAL A 78 -42.15 43.57 6.95
CA VAL A 78 -42.61 43.47 5.55
C VAL A 78 -41.55 42.79 4.66
N LEU A 79 -40.31 43.25 4.70
CA LEU A 79 -39.22 42.70 3.88
C LEU A 79 -38.92 41.23 4.21
N VAL A 80 -38.95 40.85 5.50
CA VAL A 80 -38.77 39.46 5.93
C VAL A 80 -39.90 38.58 5.41
N GLU A 81 -41.15 39.04 5.49
CA GLU A 81 -42.30 38.29 4.97
C GLU A 81 -42.24 38.13 3.45
N LEU A 82 -41.93 39.20 2.72
CA LEU A 82 -41.72 39.17 1.27
C LEU A 82 -40.60 38.19 0.90
N SER A 83 -39.48 38.23 1.62
CA SER A 83 -38.36 37.30 1.38
C SER A 83 -38.80 35.84 1.58
N ARG A 84 -39.58 35.56 2.64
CA ARG A 84 -40.08 34.22 2.93
C ARG A 84 -41.03 33.73 1.83
N LYS A 85 -41.96 34.58 1.37
CA LYS A 85 -42.90 34.26 0.30
C LYS A 85 -42.17 34.02 -1.04
N LEU A 86 -41.17 34.85 -1.37
CA LEU A 86 -40.35 34.68 -2.57
C LEU A 86 -39.47 33.43 -2.54
N SER A 87 -39.03 32.99 -1.35
CA SER A 87 -38.24 31.76 -1.17
C SER A 87 -39.08 30.46 -1.12
N LYS A 88 -40.42 30.51 -1.06
CA LYS A 88 -41.28 29.31 -0.91
C LYS A 88 -41.14 28.33 -2.08
N GLY A 89 -41.33 27.03 -1.78
CA GLY A 89 -41.26 25.91 -2.73
C GLY A 89 -42.15 26.04 -3.99
N ALA A 90 -43.31 26.71 -3.92
CA ALA A 90 -44.12 26.97 -5.11
C ALA A 90 -43.39 27.81 -6.18
N ASN A 91 -42.42 28.63 -5.77
CA ASN A 91 -41.56 29.44 -6.64
C ASN A 91 -40.23 28.73 -7.00
N SER A 92 -40.00 27.48 -6.56
CA SER A 92 -38.69 26.80 -6.64
C SER A 92 -38.40 26.11 -7.98
N GLY A 93 -39.39 25.99 -8.87
CA GLY A 93 -39.23 25.35 -10.19
C GLY A 93 -38.13 25.99 -11.06
N GLN A 94 -37.75 27.23 -10.77
CA GLN A 94 -36.66 27.99 -11.39
C GLN A 94 -35.45 28.22 -10.48
N GLY A 95 -35.35 27.45 -9.38
CA GLY A 95 -34.35 27.65 -8.32
C GLY A 95 -34.86 28.58 -7.22
N GLN A 96 -34.48 28.29 -5.97
CA GLN A 96 -34.85 29.10 -4.82
C GLN A 96 -34.04 30.41 -4.77
N ILE A 97 -34.72 31.52 -4.49
CA ILE A 97 -34.08 32.80 -4.19
C ILE A 97 -33.68 32.79 -2.72
N LEU A 98 -32.38 32.90 -2.44
CA LEU A 98 -31.83 32.91 -1.08
C LEU A 98 -31.52 34.33 -0.62
N PHE A 99 -32.21 34.79 0.42
CA PHE A 99 -32.03 36.12 1.01
C PHE A 99 -30.99 36.12 2.13
N GLN A 100 -29.73 35.81 1.78
CA GLN A 100 -28.67 35.59 2.77
C GLN A 100 -28.32 36.84 3.59
N ARG A 101 -28.32 38.03 2.96
CA ARG A 101 -27.95 39.31 3.59
C ARG A 101 -29.08 39.83 4.46
N LEU A 102 -30.31 39.85 3.95
CA LEU A 102 -31.46 40.32 4.72
C LEU A 102 -31.66 39.47 5.97
N TRP A 103 -31.58 38.14 5.84
CA TRP A 103 -31.71 37.26 6.99
C TRP A 103 -30.56 37.37 7.98
N LEU A 104 -29.36 37.78 7.54
CA LEU A 104 -28.24 38.07 8.44
C LEU A 104 -28.54 39.32 9.26
N LEU A 105 -28.97 40.40 8.61
CA LEU A 105 -29.36 41.63 9.29
C LEU A 105 -30.54 41.42 10.25
N ASN A 106 -31.58 40.72 9.81
CA ASN A 106 -32.73 40.40 10.67
C ASN A 106 -32.34 39.57 11.89
N TRP A 107 -31.37 38.66 11.75
CA TRP A 107 -30.86 37.88 12.88
C TRP A 107 -30.07 38.76 13.85
N LEU A 108 -29.17 39.62 13.32
CA LEU A 108 -28.40 40.58 14.12
C LEU A 108 -29.31 41.52 14.92
N MET A 109 -30.33 42.09 14.28
CA MET A 109 -31.30 43.01 14.90
C MET A 109 -32.21 42.36 15.94
N ASN A 110 -32.24 41.02 16.01
CA ASN A 110 -32.96 40.26 17.04
C ASN A 110 -32.02 39.70 18.13
N GLN A 111 -30.72 39.96 18.07
CA GLN A 111 -29.80 39.56 19.14
C GLN A 111 -29.88 40.57 20.28
N ASP A 112 -30.28 40.09 21.46
CA ASP A 112 -30.27 40.86 22.70
C ASP A 112 -28.92 40.63 23.40
N VAL A 113 -27.92 41.41 23.00
CA VAL A 113 -26.56 41.34 23.55
C VAL A 113 -26.21 42.74 24.03
N ASP A 114 -26.00 42.87 25.33
CA ASP A 114 -25.55 44.10 25.96
C ASP A 114 -24.10 44.38 25.55
N VAL A 115 -23.89 45.47 24.80
CA VAL A 115 -22.61 45.80 24.14
C VAL A 115 -21.59 46.37 25.15
N GLU A 116 -22.03 46.82 26.33
CA GLU A 116 -21.15 47.33 27.39
C GLU A 116 -20.46 46.23 28.21
N GLN A 117 -20.92 44.97 28.11
CA GLN A 117 -20.31 43.85 28.83
C GLN A 117 -19.14 43.24 28.05
N ASP A 118 -18.02 42.97 28.72
CA ASP A 118 -16.79 42.36 28.16
C ASP A 118 -17.03 41.01 27.43
N ASN A 119 -18.19 40.37 27.63
CA ASN A 119 -18.56 39.09 27.03
C ASN A 119 -19.41 39.18 25.74
N ALA A 120 -19.76 40.39 25.27
CA ALA A 120 -20.62 40.58 24.08
C ALA A 120 -20.03 39.95 22.80
N ARG A 121 -18.73 40.16 22.57
CA ARG A 121 -17.99 39.68 21.39
C ARG A 121 -17.98 38.16 21.24
N PRO A 122 -17.54 37.40 22.26
CA PRO A 122 -17.56 35.94 22.22
C PRO A 122 -18.96 35.34 22.00
N VAL A 123 -19.99 35.94 22.60
CA VAL A 123 -21.39 35.48 22.49
C VAL A 123 -21.89 35.66 21.06
N LEU A 124 -21.67 36.84 20.47
CA LEU A 124 -22.06 37.13 19.09
C LEU A 124 -21.32 36.23 18.07
N LEU A 125 -20.03 35.99 18.29
CA LEU A 125 -19.22 35.08 17.47
C LEU A 125 -19.70 33.63 17.55
N ARG A 126 -20.10 33.17 18.74
CA ARG A 126 -20.67 31.83 18.95
C ARG A 126 -22.01 31.70 18.23
N GLY A 127 -22.91 32.66 18.40
CA GLY A 127 -24.21 32.69 17.71
C GLY A 127 -24.09 32.70 16.18
N LEU A 128 -23.11 33.43 15.63
CA LEU A 128 -22.82 33.43 14.19
C LEU A 128 -22.30 32.07 13.70
N ARG A 129 -21.44 31.39 14.48
CA ARG A 129 -20.96 30.04 14.16
C ARG A 129 -22.10 29.03 14.15
N ASP A 130 -22.96 29.07 15.16
CA ASP A 130 -24.08 28.13 15.31
C ASP A 130 -25.11 28.32 14.20
N ARG A 131 -25.41 29.57 13.85
CA ARG A 131 -26.26 29.92 12.71
C ARG A 131 -25.74 29.35 11.39
N ASP A 132 -24.44 29.48 11.12
CA ASP A 132 -23.84 28.97 9.89
C ASP A 132 -23.73 27.44 9.87
N ALA A 133 -23.60 26.80 11.04
CA ALA A 133 -23.66 25.34 11.18
C ALA A 133 -25.06 24.79 10.88
N SER A 134 -26.12 25.43 11.40
CA SER A 134 -27.52 25.00 11.22
C SER A 134 -28.04 25.20 9.81
N ARG A 135 -27.45 26.11 9.02
CA ARG A 135 -27.80 26.32 7.60
C ARG A 135 -27.56 25.13 6.68
N GLY A 136 -26.71 24.17 7.08
CA GLY A 136 -26.48 22.93 6.34
C GLY A 136 -27.61 21.90 6.46
N GLN A 137 -28.55 22.10 7.39
CA GLN A 137 -29.65 21.18 7.69
C GLN A 137 -31.01 21.60 7.09
N SER A 138 -31.14 22.85 6.64
CA SER A 138 -32.45 23.47 6.35
C SER A 138 -32.73 23.77 4.87
N SER A 139 -31.97 23.21 3.93
CA SER A 139 -32.35 23.22 2.51
C SER A 139 -33.03 21.89 2.15
N ASP A 140 -34.35 21.87 2.40
CA ASP A 140 -35.39 20.97 1.87
C ASP A 140 -35.24 19.45 1.98
N ALA A 141 -35.83 18.87 3.02
CA ALA A 141 -36.55 17.59 2.92
C ALA A 141 -37.63 17.49 4.01
N ALA A 142 -38.72 18.25 3.86
CA ALA A 142 -40.02 17.75 4.34
C ALA A 142 -40.36 16.54 3.47
N GLY A 143 -40.05 15.34 3.97
CA GLY A 143 -40.38 14.06 3.33
C GLY A 143 -39.20 13.25 2.79
N THR A 144 -38.10 13.10 3.52
CA THR A 144 -37.27 11.88 3.66
C THR A 144 -36.03 12.27 4.47
N GLY A 145 -35.89 11.69 5.67
CA GLY A 145 -34.78 11.99 6.57
C GLY A 145 -33.48 11.37 6.06
N GLY A 146 -32.48 12.21 5.77
CA GLY A 146 -31.13 11.79 5.47
C GLY A 146 -30.28 12.96 4.95
N ASP A 147 -29.11 13.18 5.55
CA ASP A 147 -28.10 14.10 5.02
C ASP A 147 -27.58 13.50 3.69
N PRO A 148 -27.76 14.14 2.52
CA PRO A 148 -27.45 13.54 1.22
C PRO A 148 -25.96 13.21 1.03
N LEU A 149 -25.07 13.80 1.82
CA LEU A 149 -23.65 13.43 1.88
C LEU A 149 -23.40 12.18 2.74
N ALA A 150 -24.20 11.94 3.78
CA ALA A 150 -24.18 10.71 4.57
C ALA A 150 -24.83 9.55 3.80
N GLU A 151 -25.91 9.80 3.06
CA GLU A 151 -26.54 8.81 2.19
C GLU A 151 -25.65 8.44 0.98
N LEU A 152 -24.80 9.37 0.52
CA LEU A 152 -23.75 9.08 -0.46
C LEU A 152 -22.60 8.27 0.15
N ALA A 153 -22.25 8.51 1.42
CA ALA A 153 -21.25 7.71 2.13
C ALA A 153 -21.72 6.24 2.34
N ASP A 154 -23.01 6.03 2.62
CA ASP A 154 -23.61 4.69 2.78
C ASP A 154 -23.83 3.94 1.45
N ARG A 155 -23.90 4.66 0.31
CA ARG A 155 -24.05 4.04 -1.03
C ARG A 155 -22.73 3.79 -1.77
N VAL A 156 -21.60 4.22 -1.22
CA VAL A 156 -20.28 3.97 -1.82
C VAL A 156 -19.69 2.70 -1.21
N PRO A 157 -19.43 1.64 -2.00
CA PRO A 157 -18.98 0.34 -1.47
C PRO A 157 -17.59 0.39 -0.79
N ASN A 158 -16.83 1.48 -0.99
CA ASN A 158 -15.52 1.68 -0.38
C ASN A 158 -15.63 2.49 0.92
N GLN A 159 -15.44 1.79 2.04
CA GLN A 159 -15.42 2.33 3.41
C GLN A 159 -14.44 3.50 3.57
N TRP A 160 -13.35 3.53 2.79
CA TRP A 160 -12.37 4.63 2.77
C TRP A 160 -12.92 5.95 2.22
N VAL A 161 -13.81 5.91 1.23
CA VAL A 161 -14.41 7.14 0.68
C VAL A 161 -15.43 7.72 1.66
N ALA A 162 -16.20 6.85 2.33
CA ALA A 162 -17.10 7.24 3.42
C ALA A 162 -16.32 7.89 4.58
N LEU A 163 -15.17 7.33 4.96
CA LEU A 163 -14.28 7.89 5.99
C LEU A 163 -13.72 9.26 5.57
N VAL A 164 -13.23 9.41 4.34
CA VAL A 164 -12.69 10.69 3.84
C VAL A 164 -13.78 11.76 3.78
N VAL A 165 -14.98 11.42 3.33
CA VAL A 165 -16.13 12.32 3.31
C VAL A 165 -16.55 12.70 4.73
N TRP A 166 -16.61 11.74 5.66
CA TRP A 166 -16.93 11.98 7.06
C TRP A 166 -15.89 12.86 7.78
N VAL A 167 -14.60 12.57 7.60
CA VAL A 167 -13.48 13.37 8.14
C VAL A 167 -13.48 14.77 7.53
N ALA A 168 -13.67 14.91 6.22
CA ALA A 168 -13.79 16.21 5.58
C ALA A 168 -14.99 17.00 6.14
N VAL A 169 -16.15 16.37 6.32
CA VAL A 169 -17.33 17.05 6.89
C VAL A 169 -17.11 17.44 8.37
N ARG A 170 -16.43 16.61 9.16
CA ARG A 170 -16.19 16.82 10.60
C ARG A 170 -15.13 17.89 10.88
N TYR A 171 -14.02 17.89 10.15
CA TYR A 171 -12.86 18.75 10.42
C TYR A 171 -12.82 20.02 9.58
N PHE A 172 -13.41 20.02 8.38
CA PHE A 172 -13.38 21.20 7.51
C PHE A 172 -14.38 22.28 7.97
N ARG A 173 -15.48 21.89 8.62
CA ARG A 173 -16.53 22.82 9.14
C ARG A 173 -16.03 23.89 10.14
N PRO A 174 -15.29 23.56 11.22
CA PRO A 174 -14.81 24.57 12.18
C PRO A 174 -13.73 25.50 11.61
N LEU A 175 -12.90 25.04 10.67
CA LEU A 175 -11.87 25.85 10.00
C LEU A 175 -12.47 26.84 8.98
N TRP A 176 -13.67 26.54 8.46
CA TRP A 176 -14.29 27.31 7.37
C TRP A 176 -14.95 28.63 7.81
N PHE A 177 -15.49 28.69 9.02
CA PHE A 177 -16.13 29.90 9.57
C PHE A 177 -15.16 31.10 9.68
N PRO A 178 -13.97 30.98 10.32
CA PRO A 178 -13.03 32.11 10.38
C PRO A 178 -12.56 32.53 8.99
N MET A 179 -12.39 31.58 8.05
CA MET A 179 -12.07 31.90 6.66
C MET A 179 -13.19 32.69 5.95
N LYS A 180 -14.46 32.32 6.14
CA LYS A 180 -15.63 33.05 5.61
C LYS A 180 -15.79 34.45 6.20
N ALA A 181 -15.68 34.57 7.52
CA ALA A 181 -15.82 35.84 8.23
C ALA A 181 -14.65 36.80 7.96
N SER A 182 -13.45 36.28 7.71
CA SER A 182 -12.26 37.10 7.37
C SER A 182 -12.38 37.85 6.04
N GLY A 183 -13.21 37.34 5.12
CA GLY A 183 -13.40 37.91 3.78
C GLY A 183 -12.22 37.71 2.81
N ARG A 184 -11.14 37.00 3.18
CA ARG A 184 -9.93 36.80 2.37
C ARG A 184 -10.13 35.89 1.14
N ILE A 185 -11.11 34.98 1.17
CA ILE A 185 -11.38 34.04 0.08
C ILE A 185 -12.53 34.55 -0.79
N ALA A 186 -12.24 34.95 -2.03
CA ALA A 186 -13.15 35.69 -2.91
C ALA A 186 -14.49 34.99 -3.25
N TRP A 187 -14.57 33.66 -3.09
CA TRP A 187 -15.73 32.85 -3.50
C TRP A 187 -16.68 32.44 -2.36
N THR A 188 -16.30 32.60 -1.09
CA THR A 188 -17.13 32.27 0.10
C THR A 188 -17.38 33.50 0.98
N GLY A 189 -18.45 33.54 1.79
CA GLY A 189 -18.74 34.65 2.73
C GLY A 189 -19.12 35.98 2.07
N ALA A 190 -19.92 35.94 1.01
CA ALA A 190 -20.30 37.12 0.23
C ALA A 190 -21.22 38.09 1.00
N GLU A 191 -21.99 37.59 1.95
CA GLU A 191 -22.86 38.31 2.88
C GLU A 191 -22.05 39.12 3.90
N TYR A 192 -20.99 38.52 4.48
CA TYR A 192 -20.09 39.19 5.42
C TYR A 192 -19.25 40.29 4.74
N ARG A 193 -18.74 40.02 3.53
CA ARG A 193 -18.06 41.05 2.72
C ARG A 193 -18.99 42.16 2.26
N TRP A 194 -20.25 41.83 1.95
CA TRP A 194 -21.23 42.82 1.57
C TRP A 194 -21.51 43.74 2.76
N ALA A 195 -21.79 43.20 3.95
CA ALA A 195 -22.04 43.95 5.19
C ALA A 195 -20.92 44.97 5.49
N ARG A 196 -19.64 44.58 5.34
CA ARG A 196 -18.49 45.46 5.54
C ARG A 196 -18.35 46.63 4.56
N ARG A 197 -19.06 46.61 3.43
CA ARG A 197 -18.97 47.62 2.36
C ARG A 197 -20.26 48.44 2.23
N GLN A 198 -21.09 48.47 3.26
CA GLN A 198 -22.36 49.15 3.21
C GLN A 198 -22.20 50.66 3.50
N PRO A 199 -22.73 51.53 2.62
CA PRO A 199 -22.64 52.98 2.80
C PRO A 199 -23.70 53.54 3.76
N HIS A 200 -24.66 52.72 4.20
CA HIS A 200 -25.83 53.11 4.99
C HIS A 200 -25.66 52.81 6.49
N LEU A 201 -24.47 53.11 7.04
CA LEU A 201 -24.19 53.22 8.48
C LEU A 201 -23.18 54.37 8.69
N ALA A 202 -23.38 55.20 9.70
CA ALA A 202 -22.52 56.33 10.04
C ALA A 202 -22.07 56.23 11.51
N PRO A 203 -20.77 56.31 11.87
CA PRO A 203 -19.60 56.51 11.02
C PRO A 203 -19.30 55.31 10.10
N HIS A 204 -18.65 55.59 8.98
CA HIS A 204 -18.52 54.71 7.82
C HIS A 204 -17.61 53.48 8.00
N ASP A 205 -16.87 53.34 9.11
CA ASP A 205 -15.84 52.29 9.21
C ASP A 205 -15.67 51.64 10.60
N PRO A 206 -16.27 50.47 10.86
CA PRO A 206 -15.96 49.65 12.03
C PRO A 206 -14.71 48.75 11.84
N GLY A 207 -14.03 48.77 10.67
CA GLY A 207 -12.81 47.99 10.37
C GLY A 207 -12.99 46.47 10.25
N SER A 208 -13.94 45.87 10.98
CA SER A 208 -14.25 44.44 11.02
C SER A 208 -15.75 44.17 10.90
N PHE A 209 -16.12 42.95 10.46
CA PHE A 209 -17.53 42.54 10.42
C PHE A 209 -18.15 42.49 11.83
N ILE A 210 -17.36 42.18 12.86
CA ILE A 210 -17.86 42.08 14.23
C ILE A 210 -18.25 43.45 14.78
N GLY A 211 -17.46 44.50 14.53
CA GLY A 211 -17.85 45.87 14.89
C GLY A 211 -19.09 46.37 14.14
N PHE A 212 -19.30 45.92 12.90
CA PHE A 212 -20.56 46.16 12.17
C PHE A 212 -21.75 45.42 12.80
N ALA A 213 -21.53 44.18 13.24
CA ALA A 213 -22.56 43.32 13.80
C ALA A 213 -23.02 43.80 15.19
N GLU A 214 -22.11 44.32 16.02
CA GLU A 214 -22.38 44.89 17.35
C GLU A 214 -23.37 46.06 17.28
N ARG A 215 -23.14 47.00 16.36
CA ARG A 215 -23.97 48.21 16.15
C ARG A 215 -25.41 47.91 15.73
N LEU A 216 -25.65 46.73 15.16
CA LEU A 216 -26.96 46.31 14.67
C LEU A 216 -27.72 45.43 15.66
N THR A 217 -27.17 45.14 16.84
CA THR A 217 -27.85 44.38 17.89
C THR A 217 -29.02 45.16 18.50
N ALA A 218 -29.94 44.49 19.19
CA ALA A 218 -31.13 45.11 19.76
C ALA A 218 -30.80 46.23 20.76
N ALA A 219 -29.71 46.09 21.51
CA ALA A 219 -29.25 47.06 22.51
C ALA A 219 -28.59 48.31 21.89
N ALA A 220 -27.78 48.16 20.83
CA ALA A 220 -27.00 49.27 20.26
C ALA A 220 -27.69 49.99 19.09
N ARG A 221 -28.64 49.35 18.40
CA ARG A 221 -29.29 49.91 17.20
C ARG A 221 -30.10 51.19 17.45
N GLY A 222 -30.45 51.48 18.70
CA GLY A 222 -31.20 52.69 19.08
C GLY A 222 -30.39 53.99 18.96
N GLU A 223 -29.07 53.89 18.89
CA GLU A 223 -28.15 55.02 18.71
C GLU A 223 -27.88 55.35 17.23
N GLU A 224 -28.33 54.49 16.32
CA GLU A 224 -28.14 54.63 14.89
C GLU A 224 -29.25 55.47 14.23
N ASP A 225 -28.92 56.14 13.12
CA ASP A 225 -29.90 56.88 12.32
C ASP A 225 -30.95 55.90 11.70
N PRO A 226 -32.24 56.01 12.08
CA PRO A 226 -33.30 55.15 11.57
C PRO A 226 -33.41 55.18 10.04
N GLU A 227 -33.09 56.32 9.40
CA GLU A 227 -33.13 56.43 7.94
C GLU A 227 -32.08 55.55 7.26
N GLN A 228 -30.87 55.48 7.82
CA GLN A 228 -29.79 54.66 7.29
C GLN A 228 -30.08 53.16 7.49
N LEU A 229 -30.67 52.78 8.63
CA LEU A 229 -31.10 51.39 8.88
C LEU A 229 -32.17 50.93 7.88
N LEU A 230 -33.14 51.79 7.56
CA LEU A 230 -34.16 51.53 6.54
C LEU A 230 -33.53 51.28 5.16
N ARG A 231 -32.63 52.17 4.72
CA ARG A 231 -31.90 52.02 3.44
C ARG A 231 -31.04 50.77 3.42
N LEU A 232 -30.39 50.41 4.53
CA LEU A 232 -29.60 49.20 4.67
C LEU A 232 -30.43 47.93 4.45
N LEU A 233 -31.60 47.84 5.09
CA LEU A 233 -32.50 46.68 4.97
C LEU A 233 -33.03 46.51 3.55
N VAL A 234 -33.46 47.60 2.90
CA VAL A 234 -33.93 47.58 1.51
C VAL A 234 -32.78 47.22 0.56
N ASN A 235 -31.58 47.78 0.76
CA ASN A 235 -30.42 47.41 -0.05
C ASN A 235 -30.03 45.93 0.14
N ALA A 236 -30.15 45.37 1.34
CA ALA A 236 -29.90 43.95 1.60
C ALA A 236 -30.85 43.05 0.79
N PHE A 237 -32.15 43.37 0.82
CA PHE A 237 -33.17 42.65 0.06
C PHE A 237 -32.89 42.71 -1.46
N LEU A 238 -32.62 43.91 -2.00
CA LEU A 238 -32.30 44.08 -3.43
C LEU A 238 -30.96 43.43 -3.80
N ALA A 239 -29.96 43.46 -2.93
CA ALA A 239 -28.66 42.84 -3.16
C ALA A 239 -28.74 41.31 -3.21
N ASP A 240 -29.62 40.70 -2.41
CA ASP A 240 -29.90 39.28 -2.47
C ASP A 240 -30.58 38.88 -3.79
N LEU A 241 -31.56 39.66 -4.26
CA LEU A 241 -32.18 39.46 -5.58
C LEU A 241 -31.15 39.61 -6.71
N ARG A 242 -30.30 40.63 -6.67
CA ARG A 242 -29.18 40.81 -7.62
C ARG A 242 -28.24 39.61 -7.62
N ALA A 243 -27.94 39.07 -6.44
CA ALA A 243 -27.06 37.92 -6.31
C ALA A 243 -27.68 36.64 -6.87
N ALA A 244 -28.97 36.41 -6.62
CA ALA A 244 -29.71 35.25 -7.11
C ALA A 244 -29.74 35.20 -8.65
N TYR A 245 -29.98 36.33 -9.32
CA TYR A 245 -30.11 36.41 -10.79
C TYR A 245 -28.78 36.56 -11.55
N ARG A 246 -27.64 36.62 -10.85
CA ARG A 246 -26.34 36.84 -11.49
C ARG A 246 -25.80 35.53 -12.08
N ARG A 247 -25.58 35.52 -13.39
CA ARG A 247 -24.94 34.42 -14.11
C ARG A 247 -23.44 34.38 -13.82
N ARG A 248 -22.93 33.25 -13.32
CA ARG A 248 -21.50 33.00 -13.08
C ARG A 248 -21.13 31.63 -13.63
N LEU A 249 -19.92 31.50 -14.18
CA LEU A 249 -19.38 30.25 -14.74
C LEU A 249 -19.44 29.08 -13.74
N TRP A 250 -19.21 29.35 -12.46
CA TRP A 250 -19.15 28.33 -11.40
C TRP A 250 -20.39 28.31 -10.48
N HIS A 251 -21.38 29.19 -10.73
CA HIS A 251 -22.65 29.19 -10.00
C HIS A 251 -23.81 29.29 -11.00
N PRO A 252 -24.26 28.13 -11.52
CA PRO A 252 -25.29 28.10 -12.55
C PRO A 252 -26.70 28.46 -12.04
N SER A 253 -26.88 28.64 -10.73
CA SER A 253 -28.18 28.97 -10.13
C SER A 253 -28.81 30.22 -10.75
N GLY A 254 -28.01 31.25 -11.06
CA GLY A 254 -28.49 32.47 -11.71
C GLY A 254 -28.98 32.28 -13.15
N ALA A 255 -28.61 31.18 -13.82
CA ALA A 255 -29.13 30.86 -15.14
C ALA A 255 -30.50 30.15 -15.08
N ARG A 256 -30.95 29.72 -13.89
CA ARG A 256 -32.25 29.09 -13.68
C ARG A 256 -33.40 30.09 -13.61
N HIS A 257 -33.12 31.31 -13.15
CA HIS A 257 -34.10 32.39 -13.05
C HIS A 257 -34.31 33.07 -14.41
N THR A 258 -35.41 32.77 -15.07
CA THR A 258 -35.75 33.29 -16.41
C THR A 258 -36.85 34.35 -16.41
N ALA A 259 -37.53 34.58 -15.27
CA ALA A 259 -38.49 35.66 -15.05
C ALA A 259 -38.12 36.52 -13.83
N TYR A 260 -38.41 37.83 -13.87
CA TYR A 260 -38.19 38.75 -12.75
C TYR A 260 -39.13 38.47 -11.57
N ALA A 261 -38.68 38.79 -10.35
CA ALA A 261 -39.50 38.65 -9.15
C ALA A 261 -40.57 39.75 -9.10
N VAL A 262 -41.79 39.39 -8.71
CA VAL A 262 -42.94 40.31 -8.64
C VAL A 262 -43.42 40.46 -7.21
N VAL A 263 -43.49 41.69 -6.69
CA VAL A 263 -44.08 41.98 -5.38
C VAL A 263 -45.36 42.77 -5.58
N LEU A 264 -46.45 42.29 -5.00
CA LEU A 264 -47.77 42.92 -5.03
C LEU A 264 -48.04 43.49 -3.63
N LEU A 265 -48.20 44.81 -3.54
CA LEU A 265 -48.48 45.54 -2.29
C LEU A 265 -49.92 46.07 -2.35
N ASP A 266 -50.81 45.50 -1.55
CA ASP A 266 -52.24 45.86 -1.51
C ASP A 266 -52.55 46.73 -0.29
N GLY A 267 -53.39 47.75 -0.48
CA GLY A 267 -53.80 48.67 0.60
C GLY A 267 -52.72 49.65 1.06
N VAL A 268 -51.84 50.13 0.17
CA VAL A 268 -50.76 51.07 0.52
C VAL A 268 -51.33 52.45 0.86
N THR A 269 -50.99 52.99 2.04
CA THR A 269 -51.37 54.35 2.46
C THR A 269 -50.16 55.06 3.07
N ALA A 270 -50.28 56.37 3.31
CA ALA A 270 -49.27 57.14 4.03
C ALA A 270 -49.20 56.76 5.53
N ALA A 271 -50.28 56.14 6.03
CA ALA A 271 -50.44 55.82 7.44
C ALA A 271 -49.94 54.42 7.85
N ASN A 272 -49.65 53.53 6.89
CA ASN A 272 -49.22 52.16 7.17
C ASN A 272 -47.78 51.85 6.74
N GLY A 273 -46.99 52.89 6.40
CA GLY A 273 -45.59 52.75 6.01
C GLY A 273 -45.37 52.14 4.62
N GLY A 274 -46.43 51.79 3.87
CA GLY A 274 -46.29 51.24 2.52
C GLY A 274 -45.74 52.27 1.52
N CYS A 275 -46.14 53.53 1.67
CA CYS A 275 -45.61 54.66 0.89
C CYS A 275 -44.12 54.89 1.16
N ARG A 276 -43.73 54.90 2.44
CA ARG A 276 -42.32 54.91 2.89
C ARG A 276 -41.49 53.80 2.27
N LEU A 277 -41.98 52.55 2.25
CA LEU A 277 -41.27 51.43 1.62
C LEU A 277 -41.02 51.66 0.11
N LEU A 278 -42.00 52.18 -0.62
CA LEU A 278 -41.86 52.47 -2.05
C LEU A 278 -40.81 53.58 -2.30
N GLN A 279 -40.82 54.63 -1.49
CA GLN A 279 -39.82 55.70 -1.54
C GLN A 279 -38.42 55.17 -1.22
N LEU A 280 -38.26 54.35 -0.18
CA LEU A 280 -36.98 53.73 0.15
C LEU A 280 -36.44 52.85 -0.98
N ILE A 281 -37.30 52.12 -1.69
CA ILE A 281 -36.88 51.33 -2.87
C ILE A 281 -36.42 52.26 -4.00
N ASN A 282 -37.12 53.36 -4.25
CA ASN A 282 -36.72 54.38 -5.23
C ASN A 282 -35.35 54.98 -4.87
N ASP A 283 -35.16 55.37 -3.61
CA ASP A 283 -33.94 56.02 -3.13
C ASP A 283 -32.75 55.09 -3.19
N VAL A 284 -32.89 53.84 -2.73
CA VAL A 284 -31.82 52.83 -2.84
C VAL A 284 -31.49 52.51 -4.30
N ARG A 285 -32.47 52.53 -5.22
CA ARG A 285 -32.23 52.36 -6.66
C ARG A 285 -31.47 53.56 -7.26
N ASN A 286 -31.76 54.77 -6.80
CA ASN A 286 -31.03 55.99 -7.17
C ASN A 286 -29.60 55.99 -6.61
N ASP A 287 -29.43 55.62 -5.34
CA ASP A 287 -28.14 55.61 -4.64
C ASP A 287 -27.20 54.54 -5.20
N THR A 288 -27.71 53.33 -5.46
CA THR A 288 -26.88 52.22 -5.94
C THR A 288 -26.68 52.21 -7.45
N GLY A 289 -27.68 52.64 -8.23
CA GLY A 289 -27.67 52.61 -9.69
C GLY A 289 -27.62 51.20 -10.32
N LEU A 290 -27.57 50.14 -9.50
CA LEU A 290 -27.46 48.76 -9.91
C LEU A 290 -28.81 48.22 -10.42
N PHE A 291 -28.78 47.35 -11.41
CA PHE A 291 -29.98 46.66 -11.87
C PHE A 291 -30.43 45.62 -10.84
N ASP A 292 -31.64 45.75 -10.29
CA ASP A 292 -32.31 44.72 -9.48
C ASP A 292 -33.51 44.10 -10.22
N PRO A 293 -33.67 42.76 -10.19
CA PRO A 293 -34.70 42.04 -10.95
C PRO A 293 -36.05 42.00 -10.20
N LEU A 294 -36.55 43.15 -9.76
CA LEU A 294 -37.79 43.28 -8.98
C LEU A 294 -38.81 44.20 -9.65
N LEU A 295 -40.01 43.68 -9.91
CA LEU A 295 -41.19 44.47 -10.26
C LEU A 295 -42.06 44.64 -9.02
N VAL A 296 -42.37 45.87 -8.64
CA VAL A 296 -43.32 46.15 -7.55
C VAL A 296 -44.60 46.71 -8.15
N ILE A 297 -45.74 46.13 -7.79
CA ILE A 297 -47.07 46.61 -8.16
C ILE A 297 -47.78 46.97 -6.87
N ALA A 298 -47.96 48.27 -6.64
CA ALA A 298 -48.62 48.80 -5.46
C ALA A 298 -50.00 49.36 -5.83
N LYS A 299 -50.97 49.19 -4.93
CA LYS A 299 -52.30 49.78 -5.02
C LYS A 299 -52.57 50.60 -3.75
N GLY A 300 -53.03 51.85 -3.90
CA GLY A 300 -53.30 52.74 -2.76
C GLY A 300 -53.93 54.09 -3.14
N GLU A 301 -54.31 54.88 -2.12
CA GLU A 301 -55.02 56.17 -2.26
C GLU A 301 -54.10 57.41 -2.12
N ASP A 302 -52.93 57.29 -1.48
CA ASP A 302 -52.10 58.42 -1.00
C ASP A 302 -50.89 58.86 -1.86
N ALA A 303 -50.31 60.01 -1.48
CA ALA A 303 -49.54 60.96 -2.28
C ALA A 303 -48.20 60.56 -2.93
N PRO A 304 -47.42 59.51 -2.56
CA PRO A 304 -46.32 59.12 -3.45
C PRO A 304 -46.82 58.43 -4.72
N LEU A 305 -48.06 57.91 -4.71
CA LEU A 305 -48.69 57.25 -5.86
C LEU A 305 -49.21 58.27 -6.90
N VAL A 306 -49.26 59.56 -6.54
CA VAL A 306 -49.82 60.65 -7.37
C VAL A 306 -48.75 61.63 -7.86
N ALA A 307 -47.49 61.45 -7.46
CA ALA A 307 -46.36 62.27 -7.91
C ALA A 307 -45.97 61.91 -9.36
N GLY A 308 -46.81 62.27 -10.34
CA GLY A 308 -46.58 62.00 -11.76
C GLY A 308 -47.79 62.29 -12.64
N VAL A 309 -47.60 62.24 -13.97
CA VAL A 309 -48.72 62.30 -14.92
C VAL A 309 -49.48 60.97 -14.86
N THR A 310 -50.62 60.96 -14.18
CA THR A 310 -51.53 59.80 -14.14
C THR A 310 -52.10 59.55 -15.53
N ALA A 311 -51.72 58.44 -16.14
CA ALA A 311 -52.22 58.03 -17.45
C ALA A 311 -53.29 56.91 -17.30
N PRO A 312 -54.27 56.83 -18.21
CA PRO A 312 -55.21 55.70 -18.23
C PRO A 312 -54.48 54.37 -18.45
N ALA A 313 -54.89 53.31 -17.75
CA ALA A 313 -54.31 51.97 -17.94
C ALA A 313 -54.42 51.43 -19.38
N ALA A 314 -55.32 51.99 -20.21
CA ALA A 314 -55.45 51.65 -21.63
C ALA A 314 -54.19 52.01 -22.47
N ASP A 315 -53.41 53.02 -22.05
CA ASP A 315 -52.23 53.52 -22.77
C ASP A 315 -50.89 53.00 -22.19
N THR A 316 -50.93 51.95 -21.38
CA THR A 316 -49.78 51.43 -20.60
C THR A 316 -48.49 51.27 -21.41
N ALA A 317 -48.57 50.78 -22.66
CA ALA A 317 -47.40 50.58 -23.51
C ALA A 317 -46.69 51.90 -23.89
N THR A 318 -47.46 52.97 -24.11
CA THR A 318 -46.93 54.30 -24.44
C THR A 318 -46.32 54.96 -23.20
N VAL A 319 -46.98 54.82 -22.04
CA VAL A 319 -46.49 55.32 -20.76
C VAL A 319 -45.17 54.63 -20.37
N TYR A 320 -45.09 53.31 -20.52
CA TYR A 320 -43.87 52.55 -20.23
C TYR A 320 -42.69 52.97 -21.12
N ARG A 321 -42.92 53.15 -22.43
CA ARG A 321 -41.87 53.65 -23.36
C ARG A 321 -41.37 55.03 -22.95
N ARG A 322 -42.28 55.95 -22.62
CA ARG A 322 -41.93 57.33 -22.21
C ARG A 322 -41.13 57.34 -20.91
N TRP A 323 -41.55 56.55 -19.93
CA TRP A 323 -40.82 56.35 -18.69
C TRP A 323 -39.42 55.76 -18.96
N GLY A 324 -39.33 54.74 -19.81
CA GLY A 324 -38.07 54.08 -20.18
C GLY A 324 -37.04 55.00 -20.83
N TYR A 325 -37.46 56.05 -21.55
CA TYR A 325 -36.55 57.08 -22.07
C TYR A 325 -36.06 58.05 -20.99
N ARG A 326 -36.90 58.37 -20.00
CA ARG A 326 -36.60 59.38 -18.97
C ARG A 326 -35.82 58.83 -17.79
N ILE A 327 -36.04 57.57 -17.40
CA ILE A 327 -35.50 56.98 -16.18
C ILE A 327 -33.99 57.13 -16.01
N VAL A 328 -33.21 57.09 -17.10
CA VAL A 328 -31.75 57.23 -17.02
C VAL A 328 -31.34 58.64 -16.59
N ALA A 329 -32.00 59.68 -17.13
CA ALA A 329 -31.75 61.06 -16.76
C ALA A 329 -32.32 61.36 -15.36
N ASP A 330 -33.57 60.96 -15.11
CA ASP A 330 -34.29 61.24 -13.87
C ASP A 330 -33.63 60.54 -12.65
N SER A 331 -33.14 59.30 -12.82
CA SER A 331 -32.40 58.59 -11.76
C SER A 331 -31.02 59.19 -11.48
N ARG A 332 -30.31 59.69 -12.51
CA ARG A 332 -29.01 60.37 -12.34
C ARG A 332 -29.14 61.71 -11.62
N ALA A 333 -30.22 62.43 -11.90
CA ALA A 333 -30.59 63.66 -11.20
C ALA A 333 -31.18 63.39 -9.80
N ARG A 334 -31.29 62.12 -9.38
CA ARG A 334 -31.85 61.68 -8.09
C ARG A 334 -33.26 62.24 -7.84
N ILE A 335 -34.08 62.28 -8.88
CA ILE A 335 -35.46 62.75 -8.74
C ILE A 335 -36.23 61.76 -7.86
N HIS A 336 -36.97 62.28 -6.88
CA HIS A 336 -37.68 61.53 -5.83
C HIS A 336 -38.75 60.56 -6.38
N ASN A 337 -39.20 60.73 -7.61
CA ASN A 337 -40.18 59.86 -8.27
C ASN A 337 -39.65 59.16 -9.53
N ALA A 338 -38.33 59.13 -9.76
CA ALA A 338 -37.73 58.65 -11.01
C ALA A 338 -38.21 57.23 -11.41
N TRP A 339 -38.36 56.33 -10.44
CA TRP A 339 -38.71 54.92 -10.69
C TRP A 339 -40.21 54.63 -10.69
N PHE A 340 -41.05 55.62 -10.38
CA PHE A 340 -42.49 55.45 -10.28
C PHE A 340 -43.16 55.50 -11.65
N MET A 341 -44.11 54.60 -11.87
CA MET A 341 -45.00 54.60 -13.02
C MET A 341 -46.44 54.51 -12.53
N THR A 342 -47.19 55.59 -12.67
CA THR A 342 -48.53 55.73 -12.11
C THR A 342 -49.60 55.47 -13.18
N LEU A 343 -50.51 54.53 -12.92
CA LEU A 343 -51.63 54.20 -13.82
C LEU A 343 -52.96 54.34 -13.08
N ALA A 344 -53.91 55.02 -13.71
CA ALA A 344 -55.31 55.03 -13.27
C ALA A 344 -56.04 53.80 -13.79
N VAL A 345 -56.66 53.04 -12.89
CA VAL A 345 -57.45 51.86 -13.26
C VAL A 345 -58.89 52.31 -13.62
N PRO A 346 -59.39 52.09 -14.85
CA PRO A 346 -60.65 52.68 -15.34
C PRO A 346 -61.87 52.02 -14.71
N PRO A 347 -62.85 52.77 -14.13
CA PRO A 347 -63.97 52.26 -13.32
C PRO A 347 -64.70 51.07 -13.99
N ARG A 348 -65.20 50.13 -13.18
CA ARG A 348 -65.89 48.95 -13.73
C ARG A 348 -67.16 49.42 -14.48
N PRO A 349 -67.38 49.07 -15.75
CA PRO A 349 -68.65 49.38 -16.40
C PRO A 349 -69.79 48.69 -15.64
N GLY A 350 -70.83 49.47 -15.29
CA GLY A 350 -71.84 49.13 -14.29
C GLY A 350 -72.60 47.81 -14.54
N GLY A 351 -72.58 46.93 -13.54
CA GLY A 351 -73.38 45.71 -13.43
C GLY A 351 -73.32 45.18 -11.97
N PRO A 352 -74.34 44.45 -11.48
CA PRO A 352 -74.50 44.15 -10.06
C PRO A 352 -73.31 43.38 -9.49
N ALA A 353 -72.89 43.81 -8.29
CA ALA A 353 -71.76 43.30 -7.55
C ALA A 353 -71.95 41.84 -7.14
N ARG A 354 -71.38 40.89 -7.90
CA ARG A 354 -71.13 39.51 -7.43
C ARG A 354 -69.98 38.76 -8.13
N GLY A 355 -69.36 39.33 -9.17
CA GLY A 355 -68.19 38.73 -9.83
C GLY A 355 -66.86 39.18 -9.23
N THR A 356 -66.12 38.26 -8.59
CA THR A 356 -64.72 38.50 -8.18
C THR A 356 -63.89 38.98 -9.37
N GLY A 357 -62.91 39.87 -9.19
CA GLY A 357 -62.06 40.37 -10.28
C GLY A 357 -61.28 39.31 -11.09
N GLY A 358 -61.49 38.02 -10.82
CA GLY A 358 -60.88 36.90 -11.52
C GLY A 358 -61.47 36.59 -12.90
N GLU A 359 -62.73 36.91 -13.18
CA GLU A 359 -63.37 36.54 -14.46
C GLU A 359 -62.80 37.30 -15.67
N ALA A 360 -62.38 38.56 -15.50
CA ALA A 360 -61.79 39.35 -16.58
C ALA A 360 -60.32 38.96 -16.89
N LEU A 361 -59.58 38.43 -15.92
CA LEU A 361 -58.20 37.96 -16.10
C LEU A 361 -58.14 36.55 -16.70
N GLY A 362 -59.22 35.76 -16.60
CA GLY A 362 -59.30 34.40 -17.15
C GLY A 362 -59.22 34.31 -18.68
N VAL A 363 -59.43 35.41 -19.40
CA VAL A 363 -59.37 35.50 -20.87
C VAL A 363 -57.98 35.93 -21.39
N THR A 364 -57.05 36.29 -20.49
CA THR A 364 -55.71 36.74 -20.90
C THR A 364 -54.77 35.54 -21.16
N PRO A 365 -54.02 35.53 -22.29
CA PRO A 365 -53.07 34.47 -22.58
C PRO A 365 -51.99 34.41 -21.48
N PRO A 366 -51.50 33.22 -21.11
CA PRO A 366 -50.50 33.07 -20.06
C PRO A 366 -49.19 33.76 -20.45
N LEU A 367 -48.53 34.37 -19.46
CA LEU A 367 -47.18 34.91 -19.63
C LEU A 367 -46.20 33.79 -20.02
N GLY A 368 -45.56 33.93 -21.18
CA GLY A 368 -44.50 33.04 -21.63
C GLY A 368 -43.20 33.30 -20.87
N VAL A 369 -42.63 32.26 -20.28
CA VAL A 369 -41.34 32.32 -19.58
C VAL A 369 -40.38 31.31 -20.20
N ASP A 370 -39.15 31.75 -20.50
CA ASP A 370 -38.12 30.89 -21.08
C ASP A 370 -37.77 29.72 -20.14
N ARG A 371 -37.44 28.55 -20.70
CA ARG A 371 -37.00 27.40 -19.91
C ARG A 371 -35.55 27.56 -19.46
N ALA A 372 -35.25 27.16 -18.23
CA ALA A 372 -33.88 27.12 -17.72
C ALA A 372 -33.01 26.15 -18.57
N PRO A 373 -31.75 26.51 -18.89
CA PRO A 373 -30.88 25.68 -19.71
C PRO A 373 -30.43 24.42 -18.96
N LEU A 374 -30.20 23.32 -19.69
CA LEU A 374 -29.91 22.00 -19.11
C LEU A 374 -28.64 21.98 -18.23
N TRP A 375 -27.59 22.68 -18.63
CA TRP A 375 -26.33 22.80 -17.87
C TRP A 375 -26.52 23.46 -16.50
N SER A 376 -27.64 24.16 -16.29
CA SER A 376 -27.92 24.76 -15.00
C SER A 376 -28.48 23.78 -13.96
N ARG A 377 -28.87 22.57 -14.36
CA ARG A 377 -29.46 21.56 -13.46
C ARG A 377 -28.40 20.96 -12.54
N THR A 378 -28.77 20.76 -11.26
CA THR A 378 -27.82 20.30 -10.21
C THR A 378 -27.19 18.95 -10.55
N TRP A 379 -27.95 18.01 -11.11
CA TRP A 379 -27.43 16.69 -11.48
C TRP A 379 -26.36 16.77 -12.58
N VAL A 380 -26.51 17.64 -13.59
CA VAL A 380 -25.52 17.79 -14.68
C VAL A 380 -24.18 18.29 -14.11
N VAL A 381 -24.23 19.26 -13.20
CA VAL A 381 -23.03 19.80 -12.55
C VAL A 381 -22.33 18.72 -11.72
N LEU A 382 -23.10 17.94 -10.94
CA LEU A 382 -22.56 16.86 -10.13
C LEU A 382 -21.93 15.75 -10.99
N THR A 383 -22.58 15.35 -12.09
CA THR A 383 -22.03 14.36 -13.03
C THR A 383 -20.74 14.86 -13.69
N VAL A 384 -20.69 16.12 -14.14
CA VAL A 384 -19.49 16.71 -14.73
C VAL A 384 -18.35 16.79 -13.71
N MET A 385 -18.63 17.19 -12.45
CA MET A 385 -17.62 17.20 -11.40
C MET A 385 -17.12 15.80 -11.05
N MET A 386 -18.01 14.82 -10.98
CA MET A 386 -17.64 13.42 -10.75
C MET A 386 -16.76 12.89 -11.88
N LEU A 387 -17.04 13.23 -13.14
CA LEU A 387 -16.18 12.87 -14.26
C LEU A 387 -14.82 13.58 -14.20
N LEU A 388 -14.82 14.89 -13.94
CA LEU A 388 -13.59 15.70 -13.91
C LEU A 388 -12.63 15.33 -12.77
N ILE A 389 -13.14 14.84 -11.63
CA ILE A 389 -12.32 14.48 -10.47
C ILE A 389 -12.12 12.97 -10.38
N GLY A 390 -13.20 12.21 -10.56
CA GLY A 390 -13.21 10.76 -10.39
C GLY A 390 -12.42 10.02 -11.45
N VAL A 391 -12.46 10.47 -12.72
CA VAL A 391 -11.69 9.81 -13.79
C VAL A 391 -10.18 10.00 -13.59
N PRO A 392 -9.64 11.23 -13.37
CA PRO A 392 -8.22 11.40 -13.07
C PRO A 392 -7.78 10.69 -11.79
N ALA A 393 -8.58 10.75 -10.71
CA ALA A 393 -8.27 10.06 -9.47
C ALA A 393 -8.23 8.54 -9.64
N GLY A 394 -9.20 7.96 -10.37
CA GLY A 394 -9.23 6.54 -10.69
C GLY A 394 -8.07 6.10 -11.58
N LEU A 395 -7.68 6.92 -12.58
CA LEU A 395 -6.52 6.65 -13.43
C LEU A 395 -5.20 6.75 -12.63
N ALA A 396 -5.07 7.75 -11.77
CA ALA A 396 -3.92 7.92 -10.90
C ALA A 396 -3.80 6.74 -9.92
N TYR A 397 -4.91 6.33 -9.30
CA TYR A 397 -4.96 5.16 -8.43
C TYR A 397 -4.57 3.88 -9.17
N ARG A 398 -5.15 3.63 -10.36
CA ARG A 398 -4.81 2.45 -11.17
C ARG A 398 -3.33 2.44 -11.57
N ARG A 399 -2.77 3.61 -11.91
CA ARG A 399 -1.35 3.73 -12.27
C ARG A 399 -0.45 3.51 -11.06
N TRP A 400 -0.82 4.05 -9.90
CA TRP A 400 -0.11 3.83 -8.66
C TRP A 400 -0.16 2.35 -8.24
N SER A 401 -1.34 1.73 -8.22
CA SER A 401 -1.51 0.31 -7.85
C SER A 401 -0.80 -0.64 -8.83
N ALA A 402 -0.82 -0.33 -10.14
CA ALA A 402 -0.05 -1.09 -11.13
C ALA A 402 1.45 -0.94 -10.92
N GLY A 403 1.93 0.25 -10.52
CA GLY A 403 3.33 0.48 -10.16
C GLY A 403 3.75 -0.33 -8.94
N VAL A 404 2.94 -0.34 -7.89
CA VAL A 404 3.18 -1.16 -6.68
C VAL A 404 3.20 -2.66 -7.02
N ALA A 405 2.25 -3.13 -7.81
CA ALA A 405 2.20 -4.54 -8.23
C ALA A 405 3.41 -4.93 -9.10
N ALA A 406 3.84 -4.04 -10.02
CA ALA A 406 5.02 -4.27 -10.85
C ALA A 406 6.32 -4.29 -10.02
N PHE A 407 6.45 -3.37 -9.05
CA PHE A 407 7.56 -3.37 -8.11
C PHE A 407 7.60 -4.67 -7.31
N SER A 408 6.46 -5.06 -6.73
CA SER A 408 6.36 -6.30 -5.94
C SER A 408 6.70 -7.53 -6.77
N ALA A 409 6.18 -7.66 -7.98
CA ALA A 409 6.52 -8.77 -8.88
C ALA A 409 8.03 -8.83 -9.23
N ALA A 410 8.67 -7.66 -9.38
CA ALA A 410 10.09 -7.58 -9.67
C ALA A 410 10.99 -7.89 -8.47
N HIS A 411 10.51 -7.74 -7.23
CA HIS A 411 11.28 -7.93 -6.01
C HIS A 411 10.71 -9.06 -5.15
N CYS A 412 10.52 -10.24 -5.76
CA CYS A 412 10.09 -11.47 -5.08
C CYS A 412 8.77 -11.37 -4.28
N GLY A 413 7.84 -10.53 -4.72
CA GLY A 413 6.56 -10.31 -4.04
C GLY A 413 6.63 -9.29 -2.89
N LEU A 414 7.78 -8.68 -2.63
CA LEU A 414 7.96 -7.75 -1.51
C LEU A 414 7.47 -6.33 -1.82
N GLY A 415 7.00 -5.63 -0.77
CA GLY A 415 6.68 -4.21 -0.85
C GLY A 415 7.94 -3.34 -0.84
N ASP A 416 7.82 -2.09 -1.28
CA ASP A 416 8.92 -1.10 -1.30
C ASP A 416 9.47 -0.75 0.09
N GLN A 417 8.69 -1.00 1.14
CA GLN A 417 9.09 -0.78 2.54
C GLN A 417 9.74 -2.01 3.20
N ASP A 418 9.77 -3.16 2.50
CA ASP A 418 10.41 -4.35 3.05
C ASP A 418 11.94 -4.18 2.99
N PRO A 419 12.66 -4.43 4.10
CA PRO A 419 14.12 -4.24 4.15
C PRO A 419 14.89 -5.13 3.16
N ASP A 420 14.34 -6.27 2.74
CA ASP A 420 15.00 -7.15 1.78
C ASP A 420 14.66 -6.80 0.32
N ALA A 421 13.66 -5.94 0.06
CA ALA A 421 13.20 -5.64 -1.30
C ALA A 421 14.31 -5.05 -2.18
N ALA A 422 15.23 -4.27 -1.62
CA ALA A 422 16.34 -3.69 -2.39
C ALA A 422 17.39 -4.74 -2.82
N ASN A 423 17.44 -5.88 -2.14
CA ASN A 423 18.46 -6.91 -2.32
C ASN A 423 17.92 -8.19 -2.97
N LEU A 424 16.63 -8.22 -3.31
CA LEU A 424 15.94 -9.37 -3.88
C LEU A 424 15.27 -8.98 -5.20
N THR A 425 15.50 -9.78 -6.24
CA THR A 425 14.96 -9.55 -7.58
C THR A 425 14.50 -10.85 -8.22
N THR A 426 13.42 -10.78 -9.00
CA THR A 426 12.91 -11.91 -9.76
C THR A 426 13.66 -12.02 -11.08
N ILE A 427 14.41 -13.11 -11.30
CA ILE A 427 15.14 -13.39 -12.54
C ILE A 427 14.77 -14.80 -13.01
N ASP A 428 14.37 -14.96 -14.27
CA ASP A 428 13.96 -16.25 -14.87
C ASP A 428 12.91 -17.03 -14.05
N GLY A 429 12.01 -16.32 -13.36
CA GLY A 429 10.97 -16.92 -12.52
C GLY A 429 11.44 -17.37 -11.13
N GLU A 430 12.68 -17.06 -10.75
CA GLU A 430 13.23 -17.33 -9.43
C GLU A 430 13.47 -16.05 -8.63
N CYS A 431 13.38 -16.15 -7.30
CA CYS A 431 13.78 -15.06 -6.41
C CYS A 431 15.28 -15.10 -6.14
N ILE A 432 16.04 -14.19 -6.72
CA ILE A 432 17.51 -14.13 -6.63
C ILE A 432 17.94 -12.95 -5.76
N GLY A 433 18.93 -13.15 -4.90
CA GLY A 433 19.51 -12.08 -4.10
C GLY A 433 19.83 -12.49 -2.68
N VAL A 434 19.95 -11.52 -1.76
CA VAL A 434 20.37 -11.73 -0.37
C VAL A 434 19.34 -11.17 0.61
N SER A 435 18.95 -11.99 1.59
CA SER A 435 17.99 -11.65 2.66
C SER A 435 18.66 -11.73 4.04
N ALA A 436 18.36 -10.75 4.90
CA ALA A 436 18.72 -10.79 6.31
C ALA A 436 17.52 -11.13 7.21
N THR A 437 16.29 -11.06 6.69
CA THR A 437 15.08 -11.20 7.52
C THR A 437 14.48 -12.61 7.54
N GLY A 438 15.05 -13.54 6.76
CA GLY A 438 14.56 -14.91 6.64
C GLY A 438 13.53 -15.10 5.54
N HIS A 439 13.69 -14.38 4.42
CA HIS A 439 12.80 -14.46 3.27
C HIS A 439 12.73 -15.89 2.69
N ALA A 440 11.53 -16.35 2.35
CA ALA A 440 11.31 -17.65 1.72
C ALA A 440 11.44 -17.55 0.19
N PHE A 441 12.61 -17.94 -0.33
CA PHE A 441 12.95 -17.81 -1.76
C PHE A 441 12.12 -18.70 -2.71
N GLN A 442 11.64 -19.84 -2.22
CA GLN A 442 10.79 -20.76 -2.99
C GLN A 442 9.39 -20.86 -2.36
N PRO A 443 8.34 -20.42 -3.08
CA PRO A 443 6.96 -20.64 -2.65
C PRO A 443 6.66 -22.14 -2.52
N GLY A 444 6.00 -22.52 -1.43
CA GLY A 444 5.61 -23.91 -1.18
C GLY A 444 6.58 -24.68 -0.28
N ALA A 445 7.85 -24.29 -0.20
CA ALA A 445 8.90 -24.97 0.57
C ALA A 445 8.83 -24.71 2.09
N ALA A 446 7.79 -25.22 2.74
CA ALA A 446 7.48 -24.93 4.15
C ALA A 446 8.64 -25.23 5.11
N ARG A 447 9.27 -26.41 4.98
CA ARG A 447 10.36 -26.84 5.88
C ARG A 447 11.59 -25.95 5.77
N THR A 448 11.99 -25.58 4.55
CA THR A 448 13.11 -24.66 4.34
C THR A 448 12.75 -23.25 4.80
N SER A 449 11.51 -22.81 4.58
CA SER A 449 11.00 -21.51 5.03
C SER A 449 11.01 -21.36 6.55
N ASP A 450 10.76 -22.44 7.30
CA ASP A 450 10.84 -22.46 8.77
C ASP A 450 12.28 -22.17 9.24
N VAL A 451 13.28 -22.81 8.62
CA VAL A 451 14.70 -22.59 8.94
C VAL A 451 15.14 -21.17 8.59
N LEU A 452 14.75 -20.66 7.43
CA LEU A 452 15.02 -19.28 7.02
C LEU A 452 14.40 -18.26 7.98
N SER A 453 13.13 -18.47 8.37
CA SER A 453 12.44 -17.64 9.36
C SER A 453 13.14 -17.65 10.71
N LYS A 454 13.66 -18.81 11.13
CA LYS A 454 14.42 -18.96 12.37
C LYS A 454 15.74 -18.21 12.31
N ILE A 455 16.48 -18.30 11.19
CA ILE A 455 17.70 -17.50 10.96
C ILE A 455 17.38 -16.00 11.06
N GLY A 456 16.30 -15.54 10.42
CA GLY A 456 15.85 -14.15 10.52
C GLY A 456 15.53 -13.72 11.96
N TRP A 457 14.97 -14.62 12.77
CA TRP A 457 14.75 -14.37 14.20
C TRP A 457 16.06 -14.32 15.00
N LEU A 458 17.00 -15.24 14.76
CA LEU A 458 18.32 -15.24 15.39
C LEU A 458 19.12 -13.98 15.01
N ASN A 459 18.98 -13.47 13.77
CA ASN A 459 19.58 -12.21 13.35
C ASN A 459 19.08 -11.01 14.17
N ARG A 460 17.78 -10.95 14.48
CA ARG A 460 17.24 -9.89 15.35
C ARG A 460 17.78 -9.99 16.77
N LEU A 461 17.95 -11.20 17.29
CA LEU A 461 18.58 -11.41 18.60
C LEU A 461 20.06 -11.04 18.59
N ALA A 462 20.78 -11.32 17.50
CA ALA A 462 22.18 -10.95 17.33
C ALA A 462 22.37 -9.43 17.40
N GLU A 463 21.51 -8.66 16.71
CA GLU A 463 21.58 -7.20 16.76
C GLU A 463 21.26 -6.67 18.17
N ALA A 464 20.22 -7.19 18.83
CA ALA A 464 19.90 -6.80 20.21
C ALA A 464 21.02 -7.16 21.21
N LYS A 465 21.68 -8.30 21.02
CA LYS A 465 22.80 -8.76 21.86
C LYS A 465 24.05 -7.91 21.65
N ARG A 466 24.29 -7.42 20.43
CA ARG A 466 25.40 -6.51 20.11
C ARG A 466 25.35 -5.25 20.98
N GLU A 467 24.17 -4.66 21.16
CA GLU A 467 23.98 -3.43 21.95
C GLU A 467 24.32 -3.59 23.44
N THR A 468 24.25 -4.81 23.96
CA THR A 468 24.37 -5.08 25.41
C THR A 468 25.63 -5.82 25.83
N SER A 469 26.33 -6.50 24.91
CA SER A 469 27.43 -7.42 25.24
C SER A 469 28.83 -6.86 25.03
N GLY A 470 29.00 -5.78 24.23
CA GLY A 470 30.33 -5.29 23.84
C GLY A 470 31.12 -6.24 22.92
N ARG A 471 30.51 -7.37 22.49
CA ARG A 471 31.09 -8.32 21.53
C ARG A 471 30.93 -7.79 20.10
N PRO A 472 31.91 -8.01 19.20
CA PRO A 472 31.76 -7.63 17.80
C PRO A 472 30.68 -8.47 17.12
N LEU A 473 29.87 -7.84 16.27
CA LEU A 473 28.95 -8.53 15.39
C LEU A 473 29.63 -8.76 14.04
N ILE A 474 29.59 -10.00 13.56
CA ILE A 474 30.01 -10.36 12.20
C ILE A 474 28.84 -10.90 11.40
N SER A 475 28.81 -10.62 10.10
CA SER A 475 27.85 -11.18 9.17
C SER A 475 28.52 -12.22 8.29
N VAL A 476 28.00 -13.45 8.33
CA VAL A 476 28.40 -14.55 7.47
C VAL A 476 27.32 -14.73 6.41
N ALA A 477 27.69 -14.66 5.14
CA ALA A 477 26.76 -14.83 4.03
C ALA A 477 26.74 -16.29 3.56
N PHE A 478 25.62 -17.00 3.74
CA PHE A 478 25.39 -18.28 3.07
C PHE A 478 24.92 -18.00 1.64
N ILE A 479 25.61 -18.52 0.62
CA ILE A 479 25.14 -18.43 -0.77
C ILE A 479 24.89 -19.86 -1.27
N GLY A 480 23.66 -20.14 -1.71
CA GLY A 480 23.29 -21.47 -2.18
C GLY A 480 22.10 -21.48 -3.14
N ILE A 481 21.65 -22.68 -3.49
CA ILE A 481 20.49 -22.97 -4.34
C ILE A 481 19.26 -23.11 -3.43
N LEU A 482 18.48 -22.04 -3.32
CA LEU A 482 17.26 -21.99 -2.48
C LEU A 482 15.97 -21.86 -3.29
N SER A 483 16.07 -21.95 -4.62
CA SER A 483 14.94 -22.10 -5.52
C SER A 483 15.26 -23.07 -6.65
N ARG A 484 14.24 -23.82 -7.07
CA ARG A 484 14.22 -24.61 -8.30
C ARG A 484 12.81 -24.57 -8.91
N PRO A 485 12.62 -23.89 -10.06
CA PRO A 485 11.32 -23.76 -10.69
C PRO A 485 10.71 -25.13 -11.01
N GLY A 486 9.48 -25.36 -10.54
CA GLY A 486 8.74 -26.59 -10.83
C GLY A 486 9.21 -27.85 -10.08
N ALA A 487 10.21 -27.75 -9.20
CA ALA A 487 10.69 -28.87 -8.40
C ALA A 487 9.90 -29.01 -7.08
N PRO A 488 9.64 -30.25 -6.58
CA PRO A 488 9.07 -30.45 -5.25
C PRO A 488 10.00 -30.00 -4.13
N ASP A 489 9.45 -29.66 -2.97
CA ASP A 489 10.20 -29.28 -1.76
C ASP A 489 11.28 -30.29 -1.33
N ALA A 490 11.06 -31.58 -1.61
CA ALA A 490 12.01 -32.66 -1.30
C ALA A 490 13.40 -32.46 -1.96
N THR A 491 13.49 -31.64 -3.01
CA THR A 491 14.75 -31.30 -3.69
C THR A 491 15.65 -30.31 -2.93
N LEU A 492 15.16 -29.75 -1.81
CA LEU A 492 15.88 -28.80 -0.96
C LEU A 492 16.24 -29.36 0.43
N ILE A 493 16.12 -30.67 0.66
CA ILE A 493 16.36 -31.27 1.99
C ILE A 493 17.79 -31.03 2.47
N SER A 494 18.81 -31.35 1.68
CA SER A 494 20.20 -31.10 2.09
C SER A 494 20.50 -29.61 2.27
N ARG A 495 19.81 -28.73 1.53
CA ARG A 495 19.94 -27.26 1.69
C ARG A 495 19.29 -26.75 2.96
N ARG A 496 18.18 -27.35 3.38
CA ARG A 496 17.60 -27.13 4.71
C ARG A 496 18.62 -27.54 5.79
N GLU A 497 19.26 -28.69 5.65
CA GLU A 497 20.22 -29.19 6.66
C GLU A 497 21.50 -28.34 6.74
N GLU A 498 22.01 -27.83 5.62
CA GLU A 498 23.06 -26.81 5.63
C GLU A 498 22.65 -25.56 6.42
N LEU A 499 21.44 -25.05 6.17
CA LEU A 499 20.91 -23.89 6.90
C LEU A 499 20.69 -24.19 8.39
N GLU A 500 20.31 -25.42 8.76
CA GLU A 500 20.18 -25.86 10.16
C GLU A 500 21.55 -25.87 10.87
N GLY A 501 22.60 -26.35 10.21
CA GLY A 501 23.98 -26.30 10.71
C GLY A 501 24.45 -24.86 10.95
N ILE A 502 24.15 -23.96 10.01
CA ILE A 502 24.46 -22.53 10.11
C ILE A 502 23.67 -21.87 11.26
N ALA A 503 22.37 -22.16 11.38
CA ALA A 503 21.53 -21.65 12.46
C ALA A 503 22.02 -22.12 13.83
N ALA A 504 22.51 -23.36 13.93
CA ALA A 504 23.09 -23.89 15.15
C ALA A 504 24.41 -23.18 15.51
N ALA A 505 25.29 -22.93 14.54
CA ALA A 505 26.50 -22.13 14.76
C ALA A 505 26.16 -20.72 15.25
N GLN A 506 25.13 -20.11 14.67
CA GLN A 506 24.62 -18.82 15.08
C GLN A 506 24.09 -18.82 16.53
N LEU A 507 23.23 -19.78 16.89
CA LEU A 507 22.68 -19.88 18.23
C LEU A 507 23.78 -20.11 19.28
N ARG A 508 24.75 -20.98 18.99
CA ARG A 508 25.89 -21.21 19.88
C ARG A 508 26.63 -19.90 20.17
N GLN A 509 26.93 -19.12 19.14
CA GLN A 509 27.62 -17.84 19.32
C GLN A 509 26.79 -16.83 20.12
N LEU A 510 25.47 -16.85 20.01
CA LEU A 510 24.59 -16.00 20.83
C LEU A 510 24.60 -16.37 22.31
N GLN A 511 24.75 -17.65 22.63
CA GLN A 511 24.72 -18.17 24.01
C GLN A 511 26.06 -18.02 24.75
N LEU A 512 27.19 -17.89 24.04
CA LEU A 512 28.50 -17.71 24.68
C LEU A 512 28.57 -16.46 25.56
N ALA A 513 29.20 -16.61 26.73
CA ALA A 513 29.56 -15.54 27.64
C ALA A 513 31.01 -15.09 27.40
N GLY A 514 31.34 -13.83 27.72
CA GLY A 514 32.66 -13.24 27.49
C GLY A 514 32.73 -12.34 26.26
N ASN A 515 33.88 -11.69 26.04
CA ASN A 515 34.05 -10.64 25.03
C ASN A 515 34.86 -11.06 23.79
N ASP A 516 35.44 -12.25 23.79
CA ASP A 516 36.47 -12.65 22.82
C ASP A 516 35.85 -13.23 21.53
N SER A 517 34.77 -14.00 21.64
CA SER A 517 34.07 -14.59 20.49
C SER A 517 33.03 -13.63 19.86
N PRO A 518 32.97 -13.49 18.52
CA PRO A 518 32.01 -12.63 17.86
C PRO A 518 30.57 -13.16 17.96
N ILE A 519 29.60 -12.27 17.85
CA ILE A 519 28.20 -12.62 17.60
C ILE A 519 28.03 -12.81 16.09
N VAL A 520 27.29 -13.84 15.67
CA VAL A 520 27.06 -14.14 14.26
C VAL A 520 25.67 -13.68 13.83
N ARG A 521 25.63 -12.92 12.74
CA ARG A 521 24.46 -12.66 11.90
C ARG A 521 24.63 -13.43 10.60
N VAL A 522 23.56 -14.01 10.08
CA VAL A 522 23.59 -14.81 8.84
C VAL A 522 22.83 -14.07 7.75
N LEU A 523 23.49 -13.80 6.64
CA LEU A 523 22.85 -13.29 5.42
C LEU A 523 22.61 -14.49 4.50
N VAL A 524 21.38 -14.69 4.04
CA VAL A 524 21.06 -15.85 3.20
C VAL A 524 20.88 -15.39 1.75
N GLY A 525 21.67 -15.95 0.85
CA GLY A 525 21.71 -15.62 -0.57
C GLY A 525 21.23 -16.77 -1.44
N ASN A 526 20.23 -16.54 -2.29
CA ASN A 526 19.79 -17.50 -3.29
C ASN A 526 20.40 -17.19 -4.67
N ALA A 527 21.23 -18.10 -5.16
CA ALA A 527 21.90 -18.03 -6.46
C ALA A 527 21.10 -18.70 -7.60
N GLY A 528 19.89 -19.19 -7.30
CA GLY A 528 18.99 -19.86 -8.24
C GLY A 528 19.46 -21.27 -8.61
N ASN A 529 18.62 -22.00 -9.34
CA ASN A 529 18.93 -23.36 -9.79
C ASN A 529 20.29 -23.43 -10.52
N ASP A 530 21.07 -24.46 -10.17
CA ASP A 530 22.44 -24.72 -10.63
C ASP A 530 23.46 -23.59 -10.38
N MET A 531 23.21 -22.73 -9.37
CA MET A 531 24.04 -21.57 -9.01
C MET A 531 24.17 -20.54 -10.14
N ARG A 532 23.29 -20.58 -11.16
CA ARG A 532 23.48 -19.82 -12.41
C ARG A 532 23.48 -18.31 -12.23
N HIS A 533 22.85 -17.79 -11.18
CA HIS A 533 22.82 -16.38 -10.84
C HIS A 533 23.78 -16.02 -9.68
N GLY A 534 24.70 -16.91 -9.30
CA GLY A 534 25.66 -16.66 -8.23
C GLY A 534 26.53 -15.40 -8.43
N PRO A 535 27.01 -15.04 -9.65
CA PRO A 535 27.70 -13.77 -9.86
C PRO A 535 26.85 -12.53 -9.54
N GLU A 536 25.53 -12.61 -9.75
CA GLU A 536 24.60 -11.52 -9.41
C GLU A 536 24.43 -11.41 -7.90
N VAL A 537 24.31 -12.55 -7.19
CA VAL A 537 24.29 -12.57 -5.71
C VAL A 537 25.59 -12.01 -5.14
N ALA A 538 26.75 -12.35 -5.73
CA ALA A 538 28.04 -11.81 -5.33
C ALA A 538 28.10 -10.28 -5.46
N ARG A 539 27.53 -9.73 -6.55
CA ARG A 539 27.42 -8.28 -6.77
C ARG A 539 26.49 -7.62 -5.73
N ILE A 540 25.35 -8.24 -5.41
CA ILE A 540 24.43 -7.75 -4.38
C ILE A 540 25.12 -7.76 -3.01
N LEU A 541 25.80 -8.86 -2.66
CA LEU A 541 26.55 -8.97 -1.41
C LEU A 541 27.67 -7.92 -1.31
N HIS A 542 28.35 -7.61 -2.42
CA HIS A 542 29.33 -6.52 -2.45
C HIS A 542 28.69 -5.17 -2.09
N THR A 543 27.55 -4.82 -2.69
CA THR A 543 26.80 -3.60 -2.34
C THR A 543 26.41 -3.59 -0.85
N ILE A 544 26.01 -4.74 -0.29
CA ILE A 544 25.74 -4.87 1.15
C ILE A 544 27.03 -4.60 1.94
N ALA A 545 28.15 -5.22 1.60
CA ALA A 545 29.43 -5.06 2.30
C ALA A 545 30.03 -3.63 2.22
N GLU A 546 29.64 -2.83 1.22
CA GLU A 546 30.01 -1.42 1.14
C GLU A 546 29.32 -0.57 2.22
N THR A 547 28.09 -0.92 2.59
CA THR A 547 27.27 -0.18 3.57
C THR A 547 27.33 -0.80 4.97
N ASP A 548 27.39 -2.12 5.04
CA ASP A 548 27.45 -2.93 6.26
C ASP A 548 28.86 -3.52 6.44
N ARG A 549 29.65 -2.87 7.31
CA ARG A 549 31.04 -3.26 7.57
C ARG A 549 31.19 -4.54 8.40
N THR A 550 30.10 -5.20 8.78
CA THR A 550 30.18 -6.45 9.55
C THR A 550 30.35 -7.70 8.68
N VAL A 551 30.19 -7.60 7.35
CA VAL A 551 30.38 -8.74 6.44
C VAL A 551 31.80 -9.31 6.56
N ALA A 552 31.91 -10.55 7.02
CA ALA A 552 33.18 -11.22 7.30
C ALA A 552 33.58 -12.20 6.19
N GLY A 553 32.62 -12.85 5.54
CA GLY A 553 32.90 -13.83 4.49
C GLY A 553 31.66 -14.58 4.04
N VAL A 554 31.86 -15.47 3.08
CA VAL A 554 30.83 -16.33 2.48
C VAL A 554 31.04 -17.79 2.91
N VAL A 555 29.93 -18.50 3.13
CA VAL A 555 29.89 -19.95 3.31
C VAL A 555 28.88 -20.58 2.33
N GLY A 556 28.91 -21.91 2.18
CA GLY A 556 28.02 -22.65 1.28
C GLY A 556 28.64 -22.86 -0.09
N LEU A 557 28.03 -22.26 -1.12
CA LEU A 557 28.28 -22.37 -2.57
C LEU A 557 27.73 -23.66 -3.23
N ASP A 558 27.07 -24.51 -2.44
CA ASP A 558 26.33 -25.74 -2.76
C ASP A 558 27.00 -26.75 -3.69
N GLN A 559 27.06 -26.46 -5.00
CA GLN A 559 27.46 -27.41 -6.03
C GLN A 559 28.68 -26.92 -6.79
N SER A 560 29.68 -27.79 -6.98
CA SER A 560 30.84 -27.50 -7.82
C SER A 560 30.47 -27.49 -9.32
N ARG A 561 29.97 -26.36 -9.79
CA ARG A 561 29.63 -26.11 -11.20
C ARG A 561 30.46 -24.99 -11.80
N ALA A 562 30.49 -24.91 -13.13
CA ALA A 562 31.10 -23.78 -13.84
C ALA A 562 30.51 -22.42 -13.40
N ALA A 563 29.20 -22.37 -13.11
CA ALA A 563 28.56 -21.18 -12.53
C ALA A 563 29.13 -20.79 -11.17
N THR A 564 29.35 -21.78 -10.28
CA THR A 564 29.95 -21.58 -8.96
C THR A 564 31.39 -21.08 -9.05
N GLN A 565 32.18 -21.58 -10.01
CA GLN A 565 33.52 -21.03 -10.26
C GLN A 565 33.48 -19.54 -10.66
N ARG A 566 32.49 -19.12 -11.46
CA ARG A 566 32.29 -17.71 -11.79
C ARG A 566 31.90 -16.90 -10.54
N THR A 567 31.07 -17.46 -9.67
CA THR A 567 30.71 -16.85 -8.37
C THR A 567 31.93 -16.67 -7.46
N ILE A 568 32.78 -17.70 -7.34
CA ILE A 568 34.03 -17.64 -6.55
C ILE A 568 34.94 -16.53 -7.08
N ARG A 569 35.13 -16.45 -8.41
CA ARG A 569 35.91 -15.37 -9.04
C ARG A 569 35.30 -13.99 -8.78
N ALA A 570 33.98 -13.87 -8.83
CA ALA A 570 33.29 -12.60 -8.57
C ALA A 570 33.45 -12.14 -7.11
N LEU A 571 33.22 -13.03 -6.14
CA LEU A 571 33.43 -12.75 -4.71
C LEU A 571 34.89 -12.39 -4.41
N SER A 572 35.83 -13.12 -5.01
CA SER A 572 37.26 -12.81 -4.90
C SER A 572 37.61 -11.44 -5.47
N ALA A 573 37.01 -11.02 -6.59
CA ALA A 573 37.23 -9.69 -7.16
C ALA A 573 36.75 -8.57 -6.23
N TYR A 574 35.74 -8.84 -5.39
CA TYR A 574 35.27 -7.95 -4.34
C TYR A 574 36.04 -8.09 -3.01
N GLY A 575 37.04 -8.98 -2.94
CA GLY A 575 37.86 -9.21 -1.76
C GLY A 575 37.12 -9.89 -0.60
N ILE A 576 36.08 -10.69 -0.90
CA ILE A 576 35.30 -11.42 0.09
C ILE A 576 35.83 -12.86 0.19
N PRO A 577 36.32 -13.33 1.36
CA PRO A 577 36.78 -14.70 1.52
C PRO A 577 35.60 -15.68 1.57
N MET A 578 35.85 -16.91 1.15
CA MET A 578 34.84 -17.96 1.05
C MET A 578 35.33 -19.21 1.78
N VAL A 579 34.46 -19.82 2.59
CA VAL A 579 34.68 -21.14 3.18
C VAL A 579 33.56 -22.06 2.72
N ALA A 580 33.81 -22.82 1.65
CA ALA A 580 32.83 -23.75 1.10
C ALA A 580 32.61 -24.95 2.05
N ALA A 581 31.36 -25.38 2.17
CA ALA A 581 30.99 -26.47 3.07
C ALA A 581 31.17 -27.85 2.39
N THR A 582 30.60 -28.00 1.20
CA THR A 582 30.37 -29.30 0.53
C THR A 582 31.11 -29.46 -0.79
N LEU A 583 31.69 -28.39 -1.33
CA LEU A 583 32.37 -28.41 -2.64
C LEU A 583 33.67 -29.22 -2.60
N SER A 584 33.83 -30.13 -3.56
CA SER A 584 34.94 -31.09 -3.65
C SER A 584 35.68 -31.12 -4.99
N ALA A 585 35.35 -30.26 -5.97
CA ALA A 585 36.07 -30.28 -7.26
C ALA A 585 37.51 -29.75 -7.11
N ASP A 586 38.48 -30.39 -7.79
CA ASP A 586 39.91 -30.18 -7.50
C ASP A 586 40.48 -28.83 -7.92
N VAL A 587 39.79 -28.10 -8.79
CA VAL A 587 40.29 -26.83 -9.35
C VAL A 587 39.92 -25.61 -8.51
N LEU A 588 39.13 -25.80 -7.45
CA LEU A 588 38.45 -24.69 -6.75
C LEU A 588 39.40 -23.85 -5.90
N ASP A 589 40.34 -24.48 -5.19
CA ASP A 589 41.39 -23.83 -4.41
C ASP A 589 42.41 -23.11 -5.30
N GLU A 590 42.66 -23.64 -6.51
CA GLU A 590 43.53 -23.01 -7.51
C GLU A 590 42.92 -21.74 -8.16
N LEU A 591 41.59 -21.52 -8.03
CA LEU A 591 40.94 -20.36 -8.64
C LEU A 591 41.39 -19.03 -8.02
N THR A 592 41.57 -19.02 -6.69
CA THR A 592 41.87 -17.82 -5.92
C THR A 592 42.36 -18.15 -4.51
N PRO A 593 43.34 -17.41 -3.95
CA PRO A 593 43.75 -17.49 -2.55
C PRO A 593 42.63 -17.20 -1.53
N MET A 594 41.53 -16.57 -1.97
CA MET A 594 40.40 -16.18 -1.11
C MET A 594 39.43 -17.34 -0.80
N TYR A 595 39.60 -18.49 -1.44
CA TYR A 595 38.72 -19.66 -1.30
C TYR A 595 39.31 -20.68 -0.34
N PHE A 596 38.50 -21.22 0.55
CA PHE A 596 38.83 -22.32 1.46
C PHE A 596 37.68 -23.33 1.41
N GLN A 597 37.95 -24.59 1.75
CA GLN A 597 36.88 -25.59 1.83
C GLN A 597 37.06 -26.58 2.98
N VAL A 598 35.93 -26.89 3.61
CA VAL A 598 35.83 -27.86 4.71
C VAL A 598 35.77 -29.31 4.19
N ALA A 599 35.18 -29.53 3.02
CA ALA A 599 35.15 -30.83 2.37
C ALA A 599 36.52 -31.19 1.76
N PRO A 600 36.92 -32.48 1.76
CA PRO A 600 38.01 -32.99 0.94
C PRO A 600 37.78 -32.75 -0.57
N ASP A 601 38.87 -32.78 -1.34
CA ASP A 601 38.79 -32.73 -2.80
C ASP A 601 38.53 -34.13 -3.41
N ASN A 602 38.17 -34.13 -4.70
CA ASN A 602 37.82 -35.33 -5.45
C ASN A 602 39.02 -36.26 -5.63
N ARG A 603 40.24 -35.73 -5.72
CA ARG A 603 41.48 -36.52 -5.69
C ARG A 603 41.53 -37.42 -4.46
N ARG A 604 41.38 -36.83 -3.27
CA ARG A 604 41.40 -37.60 -2.01
C ARG A 604 40.25 -38.58 -1.89
N GLN A 605 39.06 -38.21 -2.39
CA GLN A 605 37.92 -39.12 -2.47
C GLN A 605 38.21 -40.32 -3.38
N ALA A 606 38.76 -40.09 -4.55
CA ALA A 606 39.06 -41.14 -5.52
C ALA A 606 40.15 -42.10 -5.02
N ASP A 607 41.21 -41.57 -4.40
CA ASP A 607 42.25 -42.38 -3.74
C ASP A 607 41.65 -43.26 -2.64
N PHE A 608 40.77 -42.70 -1.81
CA PHE A 608 40.06 -43.45 -0.78
C PHE A 608 39.17 -44.56 -1.36
N VAL A 609 38.42 -44.25 -2.42
CA VAL A 609 37.59 -45.23 -3.14
C VAL A 609 38.43 -46.36 -3.73
N ALA A 610 39.56 -46.05 -4.35
CA ALA A 610 40.46 -47.05 -4.92
C ALA A 610 41.08 -47.95 -3.85
N GLY A 611 41.51 -47.38 -2.71
CA GLY A 611 41.97 -48.13 -1.55
C GLY A 611 40.89 -49.03 -0.97
N TYR A 612 39.66 -48.54 -0.80
CA TYR A 612 38.54 -49.34 -0.32
C TYR A 612 38.17 -50.47 -1.31
N ALA A 613 38.17 -50.20 -2.62
CA ALA A 613 37.92 -51.20 -3.64
C ALA A 613 38.93 -52.36 -3.56
N ASP A 614 40.20 -52.08 -3.26
CA ASP A 614 41.21 -53.12 -3.04
C ASP A 614 40.94 -53.93 -1.76
N MET A 615 40.47 -53.29 -0.69
CA MET A 615 40.10 -53.95 0.58
C MET A 615 38.86 -54.86 0.46
N LEU A 616 37.95 -54.61 -0.48
CA LEU A 616 36.77 -55.46 -0.72
C LEU A 616 37.13 -56.88 -1.17
N ARG A 617 38.40 -57.16 -1.50
CA ARG A 617 38.90 -58.48 -1.85
C ARG A 617 39.44 -59.19 -0.59
N PRO A 618 38.70 -60.13 0.03
CA PRO A 618 39.29 -60.97 1.06
C PRO A 618 40.43 -61.80 0.46
N ALA A 619 41.40 -62.21 1.30
CA ALA A 619 42.45 -63.15 0.90
C ALA A 619 41.80 -64.48 0.42
N GLY A 620 41.62 -64.61 -0.89
CA GLY A 620 40.92 -65.73 -1.55
C GLY A 620 39.59 -65.41 -2.25
N GLY A 621 39.19 -64.14 -2.41
CA GLY A 621 37.90 -63.77 -3.03
C GLY A 621 37.90 -63.61 -4.57
N ASP A 622 36.77 -63.97 -5.18
CA ASP A 622 36.49 -64.01 -6.64
C ASP A 622 36.19 -62.65 -7.30
N LEU A 623 36.19 -61.53 -6.56
CA LEU A 623 35.81 -60.23 -7.15
C LEU A 623 36.90 -59.76 -8.16
N PRO A 624 36.59 -59.64 -9.46
CA PRO A 624 37.57 -59.27 -10.47
C PRO A 624 38.10 -57.85 -10.23
N ARG A 625 39.38 -57.61 -10.52
CA ARG A 625 39.96 -56.25 -10.59
C ARG A 625 39.49 -55.52 -11.85
N ARG A 626 38.18 -55.41 -12.03
CA ARG A 626 37.54 -54.75 -13.14
C ARG A 626 36.46 -53.82 -12.62
N TYR A 627 36.36 -52.64 -13.23
CA TYR A 627 35.32 -51.69 -12.89
C TYR A 627 34.68 -51.10 -14.14
N ARG A 628 33.45 -50.61 -14.00
CA ARG A 628 32.78 -49.82 -15.03
C ARG A 628 32.32 -48.51 -14.41
N LEU A 629 32.67 -47.41 -15.06
CA LEU A 629 32.35 -46.07 -14.60
C LEU A 629 30.99 -45.63 -15.15
N VAL A 630 30.14 -45.08 -14.30
CA VAL A 630 28.95 -44.32 -14.68
C VAL A 630 29.23 -42.87 -14.33
N ARG A 631 29.14 -41.97 -15.30
CA ARG A 631 29.46 -40.55 -15.11
C ARG A 631 28.40 -39.64 -15.68
N SER A 632 28.22 -38.48 -15.06
CA SER A 632 27.46 -37.39 -15.65
C SER A 632 28.06 -36.97 -16.99
N ALA A 633 27.20 -36.66 -17.96
CA ALA A 633 27.61 -36.07 -19.24
C ALA A 633 27.61 -34.53 -19.22
N ASP A 634 27.15 -33.91 -18.13
CA ASP A 634 27.11 -32.45 -17.99
C ASP A 634 28.54 -31.88 -17.94
N PRO A 635 29.00 -31.12 -18.96
CA PRO A 635 30.33 -30.53 -18.93
C PRO A 635 30.44 -29.39 -17.91
N ASP A 636 29.32 -28.79 -17.49
CA ASP A 636 29.30 -27.71 -16.51
C ASP A 636 29.28 -28.23 -15.06
N ASP A 637 29.06 -29.54 -14.85
CA ASP A 637 29.19 -30.20 -13.55
C ASP A 637 30.66 -30.58 -13.26
N THR A 638 31.43 -29.60 -12.83
CA THR A 638 32.87 -29.75 -12.57
C THR A 638 33.19 -30.74 -11.46
N TYR A 639 32.25 -31.01 -10.53
CA TYR A 639 32.37 -32.09 -9.56
C TYR A 639 32.37 -33.45 -10.25
N ALA A 640 31.33 -33.76 -11.03
CA ALA A 640 31.20 -35.07 -11.64
C ALA A 640 32.32 -35.35 -12.66
N VAL A 641 32.73 -34.31 -13.42
CA VAL A 641 33.82 -34.40 -14.39
C VAL A 641 35.16 -34.71 -13.72
N SER A 642 35.53 -33.97 -12.66
CA SER A 642 36.80 -34.19 -11.96
C SER A 642 36.82 -35.52 -11.23
N LEU A 643 35.74 -35.86 -10.50
CA LEU A 643 35.60 -37.14 -9.81
C LEU A 643 35.75 -38.34 -10.76
N ALA A 644 35.10 -38.29 -11.92
CA ALA A 644 35.20 -39.36 -12.94
C ALA A 644 36.65 -39.57 -13.43
N GLY A 645 37.38 -38.47 -13.67
CA GLY A 645 38.78 -38.50 -14.08
C GLY A 645 39.68 -39.08 -12.98
N ASP A 646 39.47 -38.65 -11.74
CA ASP A 646 40.28 -39.05 -10.60
C ASP A 646 40.03 -40.50 -10.20
N LEU A 647 38.78 -40.97 -10.23
CA LEU A 647 38.46 -42.38 -10.03
C LEU A 647 39.14 -43.25 -11.09
N THR A 648 39.13 -42.81 -12.34
CA THR A 648 39.80 -43.54 -13.44
C THR A 648 41.31 -43.66 -13.20
N ARG A 649 41.93 -42.57 -12.75
CA ARG A 649 43.36 -42.55 -12.42
C ARG A 649 43.68 -43.44 -11.23
N SER A 650 43.02 -43.20 -10.10
CA SER A 650 43.31 -43.85 -8.80
C SER A 650 43.02 -45.35 -8.85
N LEU A 651 41.92 -45.77 -9.47
CA LEU A 651 41.62 -47.20 -9.66
C LEU A 651 42.65 -47.87 -10.59
N GLY A 652 43.10 -47.18 -11.63
CA GLY A 652 44.15 -47.65 -12.52
C GLY A 652 45.49 -47.84 -11.80
N GLU A 653 45.88 -46.90 -10.95
CA GLU A 653 47.09 -46.97 -10.12
C GLU A 653 47.01 -48.11 -9.08
N HIS A 654 45.81 -48.41 -8.57
CA HIS A 654 45.55 -49.59 -7.74
C HIS A 654 45.40 -50.90 -8.54
N GLY A 655 45.57 -50.87 -9.86
CA GLY A 655 45.59 -52.04 -10.73
C GLY A 655 44.22 -52.61 -11.11
N PHE A 656 43.16 -51.80 -11.08
CA PHE A 656 41.85 -52.15 -11.63
C PHE A 656 41.76 -51.81 -13.12
N ALA A 657 41.30 -52.76 -13.93
CA ALA A 657 41.06 -52.54 -15.35
C ALA A 657 39.66 -51.95 -15.60
N THR A 658 39.55 -50.96 -16.48
CA THR A 658 38.26 -50.40 -16.88
C THR A 658 37.56 -51.24 -17.95
N ASP A 659 36.27 -51.48 -17.78
CA ASP A 659 35.36 -52.10 -18.74
C ASP A 659 34.58 -51.06 -19.57
N GLY A 660 35.13 -49.85 -19.65
CA GLY A 660 34.54 -48.68 -20.29
C GLY A 660 33.76 -47.78 -19.33
N ASP A 661 33.30 -46.65 -19.84
CA ASP A 661 32.44 -45.70 -19.16
C ASP A 661 31.03 -45.65 -19.78
N ARG A 662 30.05 -45.22 -18.99
CA ARG A 662 28.69 -44.92 -19.42
C ARG A 662 28.34 -43.50 -19.03
N ALA A 663 28.21 -42.65 -20.03
CA ALA A 663 27.74 -41.28 -19.88
C ALA A 663 26.21 -41.28 -19.72
N ILE A 664 25.72 -40.66 -18.64
CA ILE A 664 24.28 -40.48 -18.40
C ILE A 664 23.85 -39.06 -18.74
N GLN A 665 22.64 -38.93 -19.29
CA GLN A 665 21.96 -37.66 -19.43
C GLN A 665 21.50 -37.21 -18.04
N PRO A 666 21.97 -36.07 -17.50
CA PRO A 666 21.49 -35.56 -16.23
C PRO A 666 20.00 -35.22 -16.32
N ILE A 667 19.24 -35.55 -15.29
CA ILE A 667 17.79 -35.27 -15.24
C ILE A 667 17.53 -33.76 -15.13
N SER A 668 18.46 -33.03 -14.52
CA SER A 668 18.40 -31.56 -14.35
C SER A 668 18.78 -30.80 -15.62
N ALA A 669 19.32 -31.46 -16.64
CA ALA A 669 19.76 -30.78 -17.86
C ALA A 669 18.58 -30.34 -18.75
N ALA A 670 18.58 -29.07 -19.15
CA ALA A 670 17.54 -28.48 -19.99
C ALA A 670 17.56 -28.98 -21.46
N THR A 671 18.69 -29.54 -21.91
CA THR A 671 18.88 -30.02 -23.28
C THR A 671 19.42 -31.44 -23.30
N THR A 672 18.92 -32.25 -24.22
CA THR A 672 19.46 -33.59 -24.49
C THR A 672 20.87 -33.48 -25.06
N LEU A 673 21.81 -34.21 -24.47
CA LEU A 673 23.20 -34.30 -24.92
C LEU A 673 23.36 -35.51 -25.84
N ASP A 674 24.03 -35.32 -26.98
CA ASP A 674 24.24 -36.39 -27.95
C ASP A 674 25.04 -37.56 -27.37
N GLY A 675 24.63 -38.79 -27.73
CA GLY A 675 25.33 -40.02 -27.30
C GLY A 675 25.12 -40.41 -25.83
N THR A 676 24.21 -39.74 -25.12
CA THR A 676 23.87 -40.05 -23.73
C THR A 676 22.57 -40.87 -23.63
N ALA A 677 22.34 -41.49 -22.48
CA ALA A 677 21.10 -42.18 -22.18
C ALA A 677 20.59 -41.82 -20.78
N GLU A 678 19.27 -41.90 -20.59
CA GLU A 678 18.64 -41.67 -19.29
C GLU A 678 19.26 -42.57 -18.20
N PRO A 679 19.48 -42.07 -16.96
CA PRO A 679 20.16 -42.83 -15.92
C PRO A 679 19.45 -44.16 -15.61
N ARG A 680 18.11 -44.18 -15.67
CA ARG A 680 17.29 -45.39 -15.49
C ARG A 680 17.58 -46.46 -16.55
N LYS A 681 17.69 -46.08 -17.83
CA LYS A 681 18.00 -47.01 -18.92
C LYS A 681 19.42 -47.56 -18.76
N VAL A 682 20.37 -46.69 -18.41
CA VAL A 682 21.76 -47.08 -18.15
C VAL A 682 21.81 -48.08 -17.00
N GLY A 683 21.17 -47.82 -15.87
CA GLY A 683 21.13 -48.73 -14.70
C GLY A 683 20.61 -50.13 -15.03
N GLY A 684 19.58 -50.24 -15.88
CA GLY A 684 19.04 -51.53 -16.32
C GLY A 684 20.05 -52.42 -17.06
N THR A 685 21.14 -51.87 -17.60
CA THR A 685 22.17 -52.63 -18.32
C THR A 685 23.23 -53.29 -17.42
N PHE A 686 23.24 -52.97 -16.12
CA PHE A 686 24.27 -53.42 -15.19
C PHE A 686 23.91 -54.69 -14.41
N CYS A 687 22.72 -55.25 -14.63
CA CYS A 687 22.33 -56.48 -13.95
C CYS A 687 23.20 -57.67 -14.36
N GLY A 688 23.82 -58.34 -13.39
CA GLY A 688 24.75 -59.45 -13.60
C GLY A 688 26.18 -59.01 -13.98
N TYR A 689 26.50 -57.73 -13.86
CA TYR A 689 27.88 -57.26 -14.06
C TYR A 689 28.79 -57.79 -12.94
N PRO A 690 29.90 -58.49 -13.25
CA PRO A 690 30.70 -59.18 -12.23
C PRO A 690 31.73 -58.28 -11.53
N GLY A 691 31.99 -57.08 -12.05
CA GLY A 691 32.96 -56.13 -11.49
C GLY A 691 32.32 -55.08 -10.58
N ILE A 692 33.11 -54.05 -10.25
CA ILE A 692 32.65 -52.91 -9.45
C ILE A 692 32.02 -51.86 -10.37
N VAL A 693 30.82 -51.39 -10.04
CA VAL A 693 30.24 -50.20 -10.66
C VAL A 693 30.63 -48.99 -9.82
N VAL A 694 31.26 -48.02 -10.46
CA VAL A 694 31.64 -46.77 -9.81
C VAL A 694 30.78 -45.65 -10.37
N PHE A 695 30.11 -44.90 -9.50
CA PHE A 695 29.16 -43.85 -9.90
C PHE A 695 29.69 -42.46 -9.53
N ALA A 696 29.95 -41.64 -10.54
CA ALA A 696 30.41 -40.25 -10.46
C ALA A 696 29.36 -39.30 -11.07
N GLY A 697 28.30 -39.04 -10.31
CA GLY A 697 27.18 -38.18 -10.71
C GLY A 697 26.39 -37.69 -9.50
N ARG A 698 25.22 -37.12 -9.75
CA ARG A 698 24.37 -36.50 -8.72
C ARG A 698 23.32 -37.43 -8.14
N SER A 699 22.79 -37.08 -6.97
CA SER A 699 21.81 -37.85 -6.20
C SER A 699 20.53 -38.14 -6.97
N GLU A 700 20.03 -37.19 -7.77
CA GLU A 700 18.85 -37.37 -8.63
C GLU A 700 19.07 -38.43 -9.74
N ASP A 701 20.25 -38.42 -10.35
CA ASP A 701 20.59 -39.36 -11.42
C ASP A 701 20.82 -40.76 -10.86
N PHE A 702 21.42 -40.83 -9.67
CA PHE A 702 21.67 -42.09 -8.98
C PHE A 702 20.36 -42.79 -8.61
N GLU A 703 19.36 -42.06 -8.11
CA GLU A 703 18.03 -42.62 -7.83
C GLU A 703 17.45 -43.34 -9.05
N GLN A 704 17.50 -42.69 -10.21
CA GLN A 704 17.01 -43.28 -11.46
C GLN A 704 17.87 -44.48 -11.89
N PHE A 705 19.19 -44.38 -11.74
CA PHE A 705 20.12 -45.46 -12.02
C PHE A 705 19.81 -46.71 -11.18
N VAL A 706 19.70 -46.60 -9.86
CA VAL A 706 19.38 -47.75 -8.99
C VAL A 706 17.96 -48.26 -9.20
N THR A 707 17.01 -47.38 -9.54
CA THR A 707 15.65 -47.79 -9.95
C THR A 707 15.68 -48.68 -11.18
N GLY A 708 16.47 -48.31 -12.19
CA GLY A 708 16.64 -49.10 -13.41
C GLY A 708 17.30 -50.46 -13.15
N LEU A 709 18.33 -50.46 -12.30
CA LEU A 709 19.05 -51.68 -11.91
C LEU A 709 18.14 -52.64 -11.11
N GLY A 710 17.41 -52.13 -10.13
CA GLY A 710 16.45 -52.91 -9.33
C GLY A 710 15.35 -53.53 -10.20
N ALA A 711 14.83 -52.77 -11.17
CA ALA A 711 13.84 -53.27 -12.13
C ALA A 711 14.41 -54.39 -13.03
N ALA A 712 15.67 -54.29 -13.44
CA ALA A 712 16.31 -55.29 -14.30
C ALA A 712 16.72 -56.58 -13.56
N CYS A 713 17.15 -56.48 -12.30
CA CYS A 713 17.54 -57.65 -11.50
C CYS A 713 16.40 -58.31 -10.73
N GLY A 714 15.29 -57.59 -10.50
CA GLY A 714 14.18 -58.11 -9.71
C GLY A 714 14.59 -58.42 -8.27
N THR A 715 14.19 -59.59 -7.77
CA THR A 715 14.51 -60.05 -6.40
C THR A 715 15.82 -60.85 -6.31
N ASP A 716 16.50 -61.09 -7.43
CA ASP A 716 17.73 -61.89 -7.48
C ASP A 716 18.94 -61.04 -7.05
N ARG A 717 19.17 -61.01 -5.74
CA ARG A 717 20.28 -60.27 -5.12
C ARG A 717 21.65 -60.76 -5.57
N ALA A 718 21.80 -62.00 -6.01
CA ALA A 718 23.09 -62.53 -6.47
C ALA A 718 23.55 -61.90 -7.78
N ARG A 719 22.63 -61.27 -8.52
CA ARG A 719 22.92 -60.57 -9.78
C ARG A 719 23.17 -59.07 -9.61
N LEU A 720 23.05 -58.53 -8.40
CA LEU A 720 23.36 -57.14 -8.16
C LEU A 720 24.88 -56.93 -8.16
N PRO A 721 25.41 -55.97 -8.94
CA PRO A 721 26.83 -55.65 -8.88
C PRO A 721 27.19 -54.96 -7.56
N GLN A 722 28.48 -54.98 -7.21
CA GLN A 722 29.01 -54.14 -6.15
C GLN A 722 29.07 -52.69 -6.67
N ILE A 723 28.39 -51.76 -5.98
CA ILE A 723 28.33 -50.35 -6.36
C ILE A 723 29.11 -49.53 -5.33
N ILE A 724 29.95 -48.61 -5.80
CA ILE A 724 30.57 -47.56 -4.99
C ILE A 724 30.23 -46.21 -5.62
N ALA A 725 29.64 -45.31 -4.86
CA ALA A 725 29.21 -44.00 -5.35
C ALA A 725 29.92 -42.84 -4.62
N GLY A 726 29.99 -41.69 -5.28
CA GLY A 726 30.54 -40.46 -4.72
C GLY A 726 29.74 -39.91 -3.53
N ASP A 727 30.26 -38.84 -2.93
CA ASP A 727 29.73 -38.20 -1.72
C ASP A 727 28.35 -37.58 -1.89
N ASP A 728 28.03 -37.05 -3.08
CA ASP A 728 26.72 -36.45 -3.39
C ASP A 728 25.55 -37.44 -3.16
N ILE A 729 25.81 -38.76 -3.19
CA ILE A 729 24.79 -39.79 -2.92
C ILE A 729 24.35 -39.80 -1.46
N SER A 730 25.12 -39.20 -0.56
CA SER A 730 24.69 -38.96 0.82
C SER A 730 23.38 -38.14 0.88
N GLU A 731 23.14 -37.22 -0.08
CA GLU A 731 21.88 -36.47 -0.19
C GLU A 731 20.69 -37.42 -0.52
N TYR A 732 20.88 -38.36 -1.45
CA TYR A 732 19.86 -39.37 -1.78
C TYR A 732 19.56 -40.27 -0.58
N VAL A 733 20.61 -40.69 0.13
CA VAL A 733 20.47 -41.57 1.29
C VAL A 733 19.81 -40.85 2.46
N ALA A 734 20.00 -39.55 2.65
CA ALA A 734 19.36 -38.82 3.74
C ALA A 734 17.84 -38.65 3.58
N ASP A 735 17.34 -38.60 2.33
CA ASP A 735 15.89 -38.56 2.07
C ASP A 735 15.27 -39.95 2.24
N VAL A 736 14.66 -40.19 3.40
CA VAL A 736 14.07 -41.50 3.72
C VAL A 736 12.95 -41.90 2.77
N PRO A 737 11.95 -41.05 2.44
CA PRO A 737 11.01 -41.37 1.36
C PRO A 737 11.69 -41.83 0.07
N ARG A 738 12.69 -41.10 -0.43
CA ARG A 738 13.40 -41.45 -1.69
C ARG A 738 14.22 -42.73 -1.56
N ARG A 739 14.89 -42.94 -0.43
CA ARG A 739 15.63 -44.18 -0.14
C ARG A 739 14.71 -45.39 -0.01
N ASN A 740 13.54 -45.22 0.61
CA ASN A 740 12.55 -46.29 0.81
C ASN A 740 11.90 -46.75 -0.49
N LEU A 741 11.80 -45.87 -1.50
CA LEU A 741 11.25 -46.23 -2.81
C LEU A 741 12.07 -47.33 -3.51
N GLN A 742 13.37 -47.48 -3.19
CA GLN A 742 14.27 -48.47 -3.81
C GLN A 742 15.07 -49.27 -2.78
N ASN A 743 14.37 -49.94 -1.86
CA ASN A 743 14.98 -50.72 -0.78
C ASN A 743 15.57 -52.08 -1.18
N THR A 744 15.71 -52.38 -2.48
CA THR A 744 16.15 -53.70 -2.98
C THR A 744 17.63 -53.75 -3.37
N VAL A 745 18.25 -52.60 -3.64
CA VAL A 745 19.63 -52.48 -4.12
C VAL A 745 20.53 -52.00 -2.98
N SER A 746 21.57 -52.78 -2.66
CA SER A 746 22.63 -52.37 -1.74
C SER A 746 23.75 -51.64 -2.47
N PHE A 747 24.29 -50.58 -1.90
CA PHE A 747 25.42 -49.84 -2.46
C PHE A 747 26.28 -49.20 -1.37
N ASP A 748 27.55 -49.01 -1.68
CA ASP A 748 28.47 -48.23 -0.86
C ASP A 748 28.54 -46.79 -1.41
N PHE A 749 28.66 -45.80 -0.52
CA PHE A 749 28.79 -44.40 -0.89
C PHE A 749 29.75 -43.67 0.05
N VAL A 750 30.42 -42.65 -0.49
CA VAL A 750 31.34 -41.80 0.28
C VAL A 750 30.54 -40.80 1.13
N SER A 751 31.08 -40.42 2.28
CA SER A 751 30.60 -39.28 3.05
C SER A 751 31.76 -38.56 3.74
N PHE A 752 31.67 -37.23 3.84
CA PHE A 752 32.66 -36.39 4.49
C PHE A 752 32.36 -36.10 5.96
N ALA A 753 31.15 -36.43 6.43
CA ALA A 753 30.75 -36.24 7.82
C ALA A 753 29.63 -37.22 8.23
N LEU A 754 29.55 -37.54 9.53
CA LEU A 754 28.40 -38.27 10.07
C LEU A 754 27.35 -37.26 10.56
N GLY A 755 26.09 -37.44 10.17
CA GLY A 755 24.98 -36.59 10.59
C GLY A 755 24.58 -36.77 12.06
N ALA A 756 24.25 -37.98 12.51
CA ALA A 756 23.84 -38.29 13.88
C ALA A 756 24.64 -39.45 14.51
N GLU A 757 24.52 -39.59 15.84
CA GLU A 757 25.33 -40.46 16.72
C GLU A 757 25.45 -41.94 16.29
N GLN A 758 26.51 -42.57 16.81
CA GLN A 758 26.97 -43.94 16.59
C GLN A 758 25.87 -45.01 16.43
N CYS A 759 25.68 -45.54 15.22
CA CYS A 759 25.08 -46.87 15.03
C CYS A 759 26.10 -48.02 15.17
N ALA A 760 27.34 -47.76 15.59
CA ALA A 760 28.34 -48.83 15.77
C ALA A 760 29.23 -48.57 17.00
N ASN A 761 28.99 -49.35 18.05
CA ASN A 761 29.91 -49.48 19.19
C ASN A 761 31.25 -50.04 18.69
N GLY A 762 32.29 -49.20 18.64
CA GLY A 762 33.68 -49.61 18.40
C GLY A 762 34.62 -48.82 19.32
N PRO A 763 35.49 -49.48 20.11
CA PRO A 763 36.43 -48.79 20.98
C PRO A 763 37.54 -48.16 20.13
N GLY A 764 37.62 -46.83 20.14
CA GLY A 764 38.64 -46.07 19.43
C GLY A 764 38.20 -44.69 18.91
N THR A 765 37.09 -44.13 19.38
CA THR A 765 36.62 -42.81 18.94
C THR A 765 37.52 -41.70 19.51
N VAL A 766 38.09 -40.93 18.60
CA VAL A 766 38.57 -39.55 18.86
C VAL A 766 37.40 -38.74 19.45
N ASP A 767 37.67 -37.71 20.25
CA ASP A 767 36.74 -36.78 20.94
C ASP A 767 35.80 -35.96 20.00
N LEU A 768 35.30 -36.60 18.95
CA LEU A 768 34.23 -36.15 18.04
C LEU A 768 32.85 -36.33 18.67
N ASP A 769 32.77 -37.09 19.76
CA ASP A 769 31.51 -37.45 20.41
C ASP A 769 30.91 -36.25 21.18
N SER A 770 31.74 -35.35 21.73
CA SER A 770 31.28 -34.16 22.48
C SER A 770 30.77 -33.05 21.54
N ALA A 771 31.56 -32.62 20.56
CA ALA A 771 31.20 -31.56 19.62
C ALA A 771 29.93 -31.88 18.80
N ARG A 772 29.71 -33.15 18.46
CA ARG A 772 28.49 -33.58 17.75
C ARG A 772 27.25 -33.60 18.62
N ARG A 773 27.38 -34.05 19.88
CA ARG A 773 26.28 -33.94 20.85
C ARG A 773 25.91 -32.48 21.11
N ASP A 774 26.88 -31.60 21.19
CA ASP A 774 26.67 -30.16 21.31
C ASP A 774 25.87 -29.61 20.10
N LEU A 775 26.29 -29.95 18.87
CA LEU A 775 25.56 -29.55 17.65
C LEU A 775 24.13 -30.07 17.68
N ALA A 776 23.96 -31.35 17.97
CA ALA A 776 22.67 -32.01 18.03
C ALA A 776 21.73 -31.37 19.07
N ALA A 777 22.25 -31.08 20.28
CA ALA A 777 21.51 -30.37 21.32
C ALA A 777 21.14 -28.95 20.88
N THR A 778 22.08 -28.23 20.24
CA THR A 778 21.86 -26.87 19.74
C THR A 778 20.79 -26.85 18.65
N VAL A 779 20.78 -27.82 17.74
CA VAL A 779 19.71 -27.95 16.73
C VAL A 779 18.36 -28.22 17.39
N GLN A 780 18.31 -29.08 18.42
CA GLN A 780 17.08 -29.33 19.19
C GLN A 780 16.50 -28.06 19.80
N GLU A 781 17.36 -27.26 20.41
CA GLU A 781 16.99 -26.00 21.04
C GLU A 781 16.56 -24.96 19.99
N THR A 782 17.22 -24.97 18.84
CA THR A 782 16.91 -24.06 17.73
C THR A 782 15.50 -24.34 17.16
N PHE A 783 15.12 -25.61 17.04
CA PHE A 783 13.87 -26.05 16.39
C PHE A 783 13.00 -26.93 17.32
N PRO A 784 12.40 -26.37 18.40
CA PRO A 784 11.60 -27.14 19.33
C PRO A 784 10.32 -27.66 18.66
N GLY A 785 10.07 -28.97 18.77
CA GLY A 785 8.88 -29.62 18.20
C GLY A 785 9.03 -30.09 16.75
N GLN A 786 10.13 -29.76 16.06
CA GLN A 786 10.54 -30.45 14.85
C GLN A 786 11.28 -31.75 15.23
N PRO A 787 11.21 -32.82 14.42
CA PRO A 787 12.03 -34.00 14.66
C PRO A 787 13.51 -33.58 14.63
N ASN A 788 14.21 -33.74 15.75
CA ASN A 788 15.64 -33.49 15.79
C ASN A 788 16.38 -34.71 15.26
N TYR A 789 16.66 -34.67 13.95
CA TYR A 789 17.36 -35.73 13.24
C TYR A 789 18.82 -35.93 13.67
N PHE A 790 19.37 -35.03 14.51
CA PHE A 790 20.77 -35.03 14.97
C PHE A 790 20.97 -35.59 16.39
N ALA A 791 20.00 -35.49 17.31
CA ALA A 791 20.17 -35.83 18.75
C ALA A 791 19.53 -37.15 19.21
N MET A 792 19.04 -37.97 18.28
CA MET A 792 18.24 -39.15 18.62
C MET A 792 19.00 -40.44 18.31
N SER A 793 18.87 -41.43 19.20
CA SER A 793 19.55 -42.72 19.08
C SER A 793 19.00 -43.56 17.91
N CYS A 794 19.83 -44.45 17.32
CA CYS A 794 19.42 -45.37 16.23
C CYS A 794 18.26 -46.32 16.63
N ALA A 795 17.92 -46.41 17.93
CA ALA A 795 16.84 -47.25 18.45
C ALA A 795 15.51 -46.51 18.66
N GLU A 796 15.53 -45.17 18.77
CA GLU A 796 14.36 -44.34 19.07
C GLU A 796 13.76 -43.66 17.82
N LEU A 797 14.51 -43.61 16.71
CA LEU A 797 14.01 -43.18 15.41
C LEU A 797 14.18 -44.26 14.35
N SER A 798 13.18 -44.35 13.49
CA SER A 798 13.27 -45.03 12.20
C SER A 798 14.09 -44.24 11.14
N GLN A 799 14.55 -43.00 11.42
CA GLN A 799 15.05 -42.03 10.41
C GLN A 799 16.04 -40.94 10.92
N PRO A 800 17.33 -41.21 11.19
CA PRO A 800 18.34 -40.15 11.41
C PRO A 800 18.79 -39.44 10.11
N SER A 801 19.30 -38.20 10.20
CA SER A 801 19.96 -37.53 9.06
C SER A 801 21.35 -38.13 8.83
N LEU A 802 21.68 -38.38 7.55
CA LEU A 802 22.89 -39.09 7.12
C LEU A 802 23.68 -38.32 6.03
N ASP A 803 23.27 -37.11 5.64
CA ASP A 803 23.94 -36.39 4.55
C ASP A 803 25.26 -35.74 4.96
N GLY A 804 25.46 -35.47 6.26
CA GLY A 804 26.65 -34.80 6.77
C GLY A 804 26.77 -33.32 6.39
N HIS A 805 25.76 -32.71 5.77
CA HIS A 805 25.82 -31.33 5.28
C HIS A 805 25.69 -30.30 6.42
N ALA A 806 24.86 -30.57 7.42
CA ALA A 806 24.76 -29.73 8.61
C ALA A 806 26.08 -29.58 9.39
N PRO A 807 26.82 -30.66 9.73
CA PRO A 807 28.11 -30.49 10.41
C PRO A 807 29.20 -29.84 9.52
N LEU A 808 29.18 -30.05 8.20
CA LEU A 808 30.10 -29.36 7.27
C LEU A 808 29.84 -27.84 7.22
N SER A 809 28.57 -27.45 7.13
CA SER A 809 28.15 -26.03 7.09
C SER A 809 28.28 -25.33 8.45
N TYR A 810 28.07 -26.05 9.56
CA TYR A 810 28.39 -25.56 10.89
C TYR A 810 29.90 -25.26 11.01
N ASP A 811 30.75 -26.20 10.58
CA ASP A 811 32.20 -26.04 10.67
C ASP A 811 32.74 -24.93 9.74
N SER A 812 32.09 -24.66 8.60
CA SER A 812 32.49 -23.55 7.72
C SER A 812 32.22 -22.19 8.36
N VAL A 813 31.09 -22.02 9.06
CA VAL A 813 30.82 -20.83 9.88
C VAL A 813 31.83 -20.72 11.02
N MET A 814 32.10 -21.85 11.71
CA MET A 814 33.06 -21.86 12.81
C MET A 814 34.49 -21.54 12.35
N ALA A 815 34.89 -21.88 11.13
CA ALA A 815 36.19 -21.48 10.60
C ALA A 815 36.31 -19.94 10.49
N ILE A 816 35.27 -19.26 10.00
CA ILE A 816 35.25 -17.78 9.99
C ILE A 816 35.27 -17.22 11.42
N VAL A 817 34.51 -17.82 12.35
CA VAL A 817 34.54 -17.41 13.76
C VAL A 817 35.95 -17.57 14.36
N ARG A 818 36.63 -18.70 14.12
CA ARG A 818 37.99 -18.94 14.61
C ARG A 818 39.00 -17.97 14.01
N ALA A 819 38.86 -17.62 12.73
CA ALA A 819 39.69 -16.60 12.11
C ALA A 819 39.52 -15.24 12.80
N VAL A 820 38.29 -14.85 13.14
CA VAL A 820 38.02 -13.60 13.87
C VAL A 820 38.54 -13.65 15.30
N GLU A 821 38.38 -14.77 16.00
CA GLU A 821 38.93 -14.96 17.35
C GLU A 821 40.46 -14.81 17.35
N TYR A 822 41.15 -15.43 16.39
CA TYR A 822 42.60 -15.31 16.23
C TYR A 822 43.06 -13.86 16.04
N LEU A 823 42.36 -13.10 15.19
CA LEU A 823 42.70 -11.68 14.94
C LEU A 823 42.54 -10.78 16.17
N ARG A 824 41.78 -11.23 17.18
CA ARG A 824 41.50 -10.49 18.41
C ARG A 824 42.34 -10.95 19.59
N GLU A 825 43.16 -11.99 19.43
CA GLU A 825 44.09 -12.39 20.48
C GLU A 825 45.07 -11.22 20.76
N PRO A 826 45.34 -10.88 22.04
CA PRO A 826 46.22 -9.77 22.38
C PRO A 826 47.65 -10.01 21.87
N THR A 827 48.03 -9.37 20.77
CA THR A 827 49.36 -9.51 20.15
C THR A 827 50.44 -8.63 20.80
N GLY A 828 50.15 -8.01 21.95
CA GLY A 828 51.09 -7.13 22.67
C GLY A 828 51.22 -5.72 22.07
N THR A 829 50.53 -5.43 20.98
CA THR A 829 50.33 -4.07 20.43
C THR A 829 48.90 -3.61 20.70
N ASP A 830 48.71 -2.44 21.30
CA ASP A 830 47.41 -1.82 21.68
C ASP A 830 46.46 -1.49 20.49
N ALA A 831 46.69 -2.05 19.30
CA ALA A 831 45.89 -1.79 18.10
C ALA A 831 44.84 -2.90 17.90
N ASP A 832 43.57 -2.57 18.11
CA ASP A 832 42.42 -3.42 17.78
C ASP A 832 42.36 -3.62 16.25
N VAL A 833 42.57 -4.86 15.78
CA VAL A 833 42.56 -5.17 14.34
C VAL A 833 41.11 -5.14 13.84
N PRO A 834 40.77 -4.29 12.85
CA PRO A 834 39.40 -4.22 12.35
C PRO A 834 39.01 -5.55 11.69
N VAL A 835 37.82 -6.06 12.03
CA VAL A 835 37.25 -7.24 11.40
C VAL A 835 36.68 -6.82 10.04
N THR A 836 37.44 -7.09 8.97
CA THR A 836 37.04 -6.87 7.58
C THR A 836 37.23 -8.16 6.79
N PRO A 837 36.60 -8.31 5.60
CA PRO A 837 36.82 -9.49 4.75
C PRO A 837 38.30 -9.84 4.53
N GLN A 838 39.15 -8.83 4.38
CA GLN A 838 40.58 -9.01 4.11
C GLN A 838 41.37 -9.47 5.36
N THR A 839 41.02 -8.98 6.54
CA THR A 839 41.67 -9.45 7.78
C THR A 839 41.20 -10.86 8.12
N VAL A 840 39.90 -11.16 7.92
CA VAL A 840 39.35 -12.52 8.06
C VAL A 840 40.05 -13.50 7.13
N TRP A 841 40.29 -13.13 5.87
CA TRP A 841 41.09 -13.94 4.93
C TRP A 841 42.47 -14.28 5.50
N THR A 842 43.16 -13.30 6.09
CA THR A 842 44.47 -13.53 6.72
C THR A 842 44.35 -14.49 7.91
N GLY A 843 43.33 -14.29 8.76
CA GLY A 843 43.07 -15.15 9.92
C GLY A 843 42.72 -16.59 9.54
N LEU A 844 42.08 -16.83 8.39
CA LEU A 844 41.73 -18.18 7.92
C LEU A 844 42.95 -19.07 7.72
N HIS A 845 44.11 -18.51 7.33
CA HIS A 845 45.36 -19.27 7.23
C HIS A 845 45.91 -19.77 8.57
N GLU A 846 45.40 -19.26 9.69
CA GLU A 846 45.83 -19.66 11.03
C GLU A 846 44.83 -20.62 11.70
N VAL A 847 43.73 -20.93 11.02
CA VAL A 847 42.64 -21.76 11.55
C VAL A 847 43.04 -23.23 11.58
N ALA A 848 43.03 -23.80 12.79
CA ALA A 848 43.05 -25.25 12.99
C ALA A 848 42.26 -25.65 14.24
N PHE A 849 41.22 -26.46 14.09
CA PHE A 849 40.36 -26.91 15.19
C PHE A 849 39.70 -28.26 14.91
N ASP A 850 39.24 -28.92 15.97
CA ASP A 850 38.41 -30.13 15.86
C ASP A 850 36.94 -29.73 15.77
N GLY A 851 36.40 -29.81 14.55
CA GLY A 851 35.01 -29.50 14.24
C GLY A 851 34.08 -30.70 14.36
N THR A 852 32.79 -30.44 14.17
CA THR A 852 31.70 -31.44 14.23
C THR A 852 31.78 -32.45 13.09
N SER A 853 32.23 -32.03 11.91
CA SER A 853 32.53 -32.89 10.77
C SER A 853 33.95 -33.47 10.81
N GLY A 854 34.75 -33.16 11.83
CA GLY A 854 36.13 -33.62 12.01
C GLY A 854 37.14 -32.47 11.99
N ARG A 855 38.44 -32.81 11.99
CA ARG A 855 39.53 -31.82 12.00
C ARG A 855 39.44 -30.88 10.79
N ILE A 856 39.53 -29.59 11.06
CA ILE A 856 39.70 -28.50 10.08
C ILE A 856 41.09 -27.92 10.29
N ASP A 857 41.92 -27.86 9.24
CA ASP A 857 43.26 -27.27 9.31
C ASP A 857 43.62 -26.59 7.98
N PHE A 858 43.71 -25.25 8.00
CA PHE A 858 44.03 -24.41 6.84
C PHE A 858 45.47 -23.87 6.85
N ARG A 859 46.27 -24.23 7.86
CA ARG A 859 47.66 -23.74 8.01
C ARG A 859 48.60 -24.24 6.93
N THR A 860 48.26 -25.36 6.30
CA THR A 860 49.06 -25.98 5.24
C THR A 860 48.49 -25.77 3.84
N GLY A 861 47.30 -25.15 3.71
CA GLY A 861 46.62 -24.97 2.43
C GLY A 861 45.14 -24.62 2.58
N GLN A 862 44.49 -24.33 1.45
CA GLN A 862 43.09 -23.90 1.39
C GLN A 862 42.07 -25.04 1.52
N VAL A 863 42.51 -26.27 1.25
CA VAL A 863 41.75 -27.51 1.47
C VAL A 863 42.22 -28.14 2.77
N THR A 864 41.28 -28.48 3.65
CA THR A 864 41.62 -29.02 4.97
C THR A 864 42.46 -30.31 4.89
N ALA A 865 43.66 -30.26 5.49
CA ALA A 865 44.52 -31.43 5.62
C ALA A 865 43.94 -32.42 6.65
N ALA A 866 44.21 -33.72 6.50
CA ALA A 866 43.85 -34.76 7.47
C ALA A 866 42.35 -34.96 7.78
N LYS A 867 41.44 -34.30 7.04
CA LYS A 867 39.99 -34.51 7.13
C LYS A 867 39.63 -35.98 6.91
N ALA A 868 38.72 -36.52 7.72
CA ALA A 868 38.29 -37.91 7.60
C ALA A 868 37.35 -38.11 6.40
N ILE A 869 37.54 -39.22 5.67
CA ILE A 869 36.61 -39.69 4.63
C ILE A 869 36.02 -41.02 5.09
N LEU A 870 34.71 -41.18 4.90
CA LEU A 870 33.93 -42.32 5.36
C LEU A 870 33.36 -43.08 4.18
N MET A 871 33.34 -44.41 4.29
CA MET A 871 32.58 -45.28 3.41
C MET A 871 31.39 -45.83 4.18
N LEU A 872 30.18 -45.49 3.73
CA LEU A 872 28.92 -45.94 4.30
C LEU A 872 28.25 -46.93 3.33
N ARG A 873 27.53 -47.91 3.88
CA ARG A 873 26.76 -48.89 3.10
C ARG A 873 25.27 -48.69 3.33
N SER A 874 24.51 -48.54 2.25
CA SER A 874 23.05 -48.65 2.27
C SER A 874 22.65 -50.11 2.09
N LEU A 875 21.87 -50.64 3.04
CA LEU A 875 21.42 -52.03 3.09
C LEU A 875 19.92 -52.16 2.77
N PRO A 876 19.51 -53.27 2.11
CA PRO A 876 18.10 -53.59 1.89
C PRO A 876 17.42 -53.98 3.21
N GLY A 877 16.31 -53.34 3.60
CA GLY A 877 15.61 -53.66 4.86
C GLY A 877 14.10 -53.81 4.72
N GLY A 878 13.61 -55.05 4.93
CA GLY A 878 12.19 -55.39 4.98
C GLY A 878 11.54 -54.96 6.30
N VAL A 879 10.24 -54.63 6.26
CA VAL A 879 9.34 -54.10 7.34
C VAL A 879 9.84 -52.86 8.10
N ALA A 880 11.15 -52.65 8.27
CA ALA A 880 11.78 -51.54 8.99
C ALA A 880 12.51 -50.51 8.09
N GLY A 881 12.49 -50.65 6.76
CA GLY A 881 13.15 -49.72 5.84
C GLY A 881 14.67 -49.95 5.70
N PRO A 882 15.36 -49.23 4.79
CA PRO A 882 16.79 -49.37 4.50
C PRO A 882 17.65 -48.90 5.67
N GLU A 883 18.64 -49.73 6.04
CA GLU A 883 19.62 -49.50 7.11
C GLU A 883 20.93 -48.93 6.52
N VAL A 884 21.64 -48.09 7.28
CA VAL A 884 22.92 -47.50 6.85
C VAL A 884 24.01 -47.81 7.88
N GLU A 885 25.09 -48.44 7.43
CA GLU A 885 26.22 -48.84 8.29
C GLU A 885 27.54 -48.18 7.86
N GLN A 886 28.36 -47.75 8.82
CA GLN A 886 29.72 -47.27 8.56
C GLN A 886 30.71 -48.45 8.43
N ARG A 887 31.43 -48.53 7.32
CA ARG A 887 32.40 -49.61 7.05
C ARG A 887 33.85 -49.24 7.30
N VAL A 888 34.28 -48.10 6.79
CA VAL A 888 35.69 -47.66 6.87
C VAL A 888 35.74 -46.16 7.09
N ALA A 889 36.67 -45.72 7.95
CA ALA A 889 37.03 -44.33 8.12
C ALA A 889 38.54 -44.16 7.96
N CYS A 890 38.97 -43.27 7.08
CA CYS A 890 40.40 -42.97 6.88
C CYS A 890 40.70 -41.52 7.21
N ARG A 891 41.87 -41.27 7.82
CA ARG A 891 42.47 -39.95 8.00
C ARG A 891 43.89 -39.97 7.44
N THR A 892 44.37 -38.85 6.93
CA THR A 892 45.78 -38.70 6.58
C THR A 892 46.58 -38.24 7.80
N ALA A 893 47.58 -39.02 8.20
CA ALA A 893 48.58 -38.65 9.21
C ALA A 893 49.96 -38.73 8.54
N GLY A 894 50.46 -37.60 8.02
CA GLY A 894 51.64 -37.59 7.15
C GLY A 894 51.32 -38.07 5.73
N THR A 895 52.24 -38.80 5.08
CA THR A 895 52.12 -39.25 3.68
C THR A 895 51.32 -40.55 3.49
N ALA A 896 50.86 -41.20 4.55
CA ALA A 896 50.10 -42.46 4.48
C ALA A 896 48.71 -42.33 5.14
N PRO A 897 47.64 -42.84 4.51
CA PRO A 897 46.33 -42.88 5.12
C PRO A 897 46.28 -43.91 6.25
N VAL A 898 45.77 -43.51 7.42
CA VAL A 898 45.47 -44.39 8.55
C VAL A 898 43.97 -44.67 8.51
N CYS A 899 43.61 -45.93 8.26
CA CYS A 899 42.23 -46.37 8.12
C CYS A 899 41.80 -47.29 9.26
N ALA A 900 40.65 -47.01 9.87
CA ALA A 900 39.98 -47.87 10.84
C ALA A 900 38.79 -48.56 10.18
N VAL A 901 38.68 -49.88 10.33
CA VAL A 901 37.56 -50.68 9.83
C VAL A 901 36.53 -50.86 10.94
N GLY A 902 35.28 -50.50 10.68
CA GLY A 902 34.16 -50.78 11.57
C GLY A 902 33.87 -52.28 11.63
N LYS A 903 33.72 -52.86 12.83
CA LYS A 903 33.27 -54.26 12.96
C LYS A 903 31.78 -54.33 12.57
N PRO A 904 31.35 -55.30 11.73
CA PRO A 904 29.94 -55.49 11.44
C PRO A 904 29.16 -55.82 12.72
N ALA A 905 27.96 -55.25 12.85
CA ALA A 905 27.05 -55.59 13.93
C ALA A 905 26.67 -57.08 13.82
N ARG A 906 26.80 -57.85 14.91
CA ARG A 906 26.25 -59.21 14.95
C ARG A 906 24.72 -59.08 14.84
N PRO A 907 24.06 -59.84 13.95
CA PRO A 907 22.60 -59.83 13.88
C PRO A 907 22.04 -60.24 15.25
N ARG A 908 21.16 -59.41 15.82
CA ARG A 908 20.38 -59.79 17.00
C ARG A 908 19.49 -60.98 16.61
N PRO A 909 19.44 -62.06 17.41
CA PRO A 909 18.51 -63.15 17.15
C PRO A 909 17.08 -62.58 17.18
N ALA A 910 16.29 -62.92 16.17
CA ALA A 910 14.88 -62.54 16.11
C ALA A 910 14.19 -63.03 17.39
N ALA A 911 13.59 -62.10 18.14
CA ALA A 911 12.70 -62.45 19.23
C ALA A 911 11.49 -63.17 18.61
N ALA A 912 11.36 -64.46 18.87
CA ALA A 912 10.12 -65.17 18.63
C ALA A 912 9.05 -64.58 19.56
N GLY A 913 8.03 -63.97 18.97
CA GLY A 913 6.84 -63.45 19.62
C GLY A 913 5.68 -63.51 18.65
#